data_AF-A0A6P0RQR9-F1
#
_entry.id   AF-A0A6P0RQR9-F1
#
_cell.length_a   1.000
_cell.length_b   1.000
_cell.length_c   1.000
_cell.angle_alpha   90.00
_cell.angle_beta   90.00
_cell.angle_gamma   90.00
#
_symmetry.space_group_name_H-M   'P 1'
#
loop_
_entity.id
_entity.type
_entity.pdbx_description
1 polymer ?
#
loop_
_entity_poly.entity_id
_entity_poly.type
_entity_poly.pdbx_seq_one_letter_code
_entity_poly.pdbx_strand_id
1 'polypeptide(L)'
;MAKLNLNRDLGTSNSEVVQLAELGNGIVQITMKDESSRNGFSPSIVEGLHRCFSAVAQNQQYKVVILTGYGNYFSSGASKEYLIRKTRGEVEVLDLSGLILDCEIPIIAAMQGHSFGGGLLLGLYADFVVFSQESVYTTNFMKYGFTPVGATSLILREKLGSELAQEMIYTGENYRGKELAERGISFPVVPRQDVLNYAQQLAQKIAKSPRLSLVALKQHLSADIRAKFPEALKKELEVHQVTFNQPEIASRIQQEFGETVMPNLNQSAVEKTVLNPQPVQLRIPSYGLLKDLTWVPQKRRKPKPTEVEVKIKAVPVNFREVLNVLGLFQEYIKKRYHSGIIAAENLTFGVEGAGTVVTVGSEVSQWQVGDEVILAYPGNAFSSFVTCSPDDLLAKPSNLSMVEAATIFMSFFTAYYGLHNLAKIQPGEKVLIHAASGGAGQAAVQLAQFLGAEVYATTSPQKMAFLREQGIKHVMNSRTTEFADEVKELTQGKGVDVIFNSLTHGEYIPKNIDILALGGRYIEIGRINIWSHEQVSQRRPDIKYFPFDMSDEFVRDKQFHAKLWEDLAYLFESGSLKSLPYKVFPSEDVVEAFRHMQHSKHIGKIVVTMPEIYSSAEDSCQQVNQDPMNHQEELLYQLQSGDISLENAEQLLLGFTDEQIPVKTLNNGHNKLITTDKTEEILSLLSSGEISLENAQNLLETVDLNSPTNKNLPTAFPSQEQSNQDEAILNQLQSGEVSLEDAEQLLLEIQQKESVTAQSIPEQKITDDIAIIGISCRYPGAKNWKEFWENLKDGVDSVTEPPPGRWEGRSWYHSDPEHPGTACSKYAAFLDDIDKFDPLFFQISPGEAELIEPQQRIFLEEAYHAIEDAGYAPDSFKGKHCGVFVGAASSDYIKFLSNSGLGHHRLVLSGTMLSVLPARIAYFLDLKGPVVAVEAACSSSLVAVHQACESIKRGESEIAIAGGISTMLTPDFQVLSSQFQMVSPEGRCKSFDAEASGIVWGEGCGAILLKRYEQAVQDQDHIYGI
;
A
#
# COMPACT_ATOMS: atom_id res chain seq x y z
N MET A 1 6.05 -40.92 -32.97
CA MET A 1 5.54 -39.60 -32.54
C MET A 1 6.05 -38.56 -33.52
N ALA A 2 5.23 -38.20 -34.50
CA ALA A 2 5.59 -37.30 -35.59
C ALA A 2 5.26 -35.85 -35.18
N LYS A 3 6.23 -34.94 -35.35
CA LYS A 3 6.04 -33.49 -35.23
C LYS A 3 4.96 -33.05 -36.21
N LEU A 4 3.87 -32.45 -35.71
CA LEU A 4 2.89 -31.77 -36.55
C LEU A 4 3.58 -30.56 -37.19
N ASN A 5 3.81 -30.63 -38.50
CA ASN A 5 4.12 -29.48 -39.34
C ASN A 5 2.84 -28.68 -39.56
N LEU A 6 2.69 -27.54 -38.87
CA LEU A 6 1.61 -26.56 -39.02
C LEU A 6 2.01 -25.41 -39.96
N ASN A 7 2.53 -25.74 -41.15
CA ASN A 7 2.72 -24.76 -42.23
C ASN A 7 2.06 -25.32 -43.49
N ARG A 8 0.76 -25.06 -43.64
CA ARG A 8 0.09 -25.08 -44.95
C ARG A 8 -0.34 -23.64 -45.24
N ASP A 9 0.43 -23.00 -46.13
CA ASP A 9 0.11 -21.82 -46.95
C ASP A 9 -0.75 -20.70 -46.31
N LEU A 10 -0.09 -19.82 -45.55
CA LEU A 10 -0.60 -18.50 -45.11
C LEU A 10 0.23 -17.36 -45.74
N GLY A 11 0.60 -17.49 -47.01
CA GLY A 11 1.63 -16.68 -47.69
C GLY A 11 1.44 -15.15 -47.79
N THR A 12 0.50 -14.53 -47.08
CA THR A 12 0.29 -13.08 -47.09
C THR A 12 -0.08 -12.43 -45.74
N SER A 13 -0.44 -13.19 -44.70
CA SER A 13 -0.87 -12.61 -43.41
C SER A 13 0.24 -12.48 -42.36
N ASN A 14 1.29 -13.29 -42.46
CA ASN A 14 2.40 -13.31 -41.51
C ASN A 14 3.45 -12.25 -41.86
N SER A 15 3.99 -11.58 -40.84
CA SER A 15 5.21 -10.77 -40.95
C SER A 15 6.37 -11.48 -40.24
N GLU A 16 7.58 -10.92 -40.32
CA GLU A 16 8.74 -11.45 -39.59
C GLU A 16 8.52 -11.45 -38.08
N VAL A 17 7.70 -10.52 -37.56
CA VAL A 17 7.53 -10.27 -36.12
C VAL A 17 6.12 -10.54 -35.59
N VAL A 18 5.12 -10.77 -36.44
CA VAL A 18 3.76 -11.17 -36.02
C VAL A 18 3.29 -12.34 -36.87
N GLN A 19 2.92 -13.43 -36.21
CA GLN A 19 2.53 -14.69 -36.85
C GLN A 19 1.11 -15.09 -36.45
N LEU A 20 0.29 -15.39 -37.44
CA LEU A 20 -1.02 -16.02 -37.31
C LEU A 20 -0.89 -17.52 -37.60
N ALA A 21 -1.34 -18.34 -36.65
CA ALA A 21 -1.35 -19.79 -36.75
C ALA A 21 -2.76 -20.35 -36.50
N GLU A 22 -3.23 -21.22 -37.38
CA GLU A 22 -4.49 -21.96 -37.16
C GLU A 22 -4.25 -23.16 -36.23
N LEU A 23 -5.02 -23.25 -35.15
CA LEU A 23 -4.95 -24.37 -34.20
C LEU A 23 -6.06 -25.41 -34.43
N GLY A 24 -6.90 -25.20 -35.45
CA GLY A 24 -8.06 -26.04 -35.78
C GLY A 24 -9.34 -25.61 -35.08
N ASN A 25 -10.48 -26.16 -35.54
CA ASN A 25 -11.83 -25.89 -35.01
C ASN A 25 -12.22 -24.40 -34.97
N GLY A 26 -11.68 -23.59 -35.88
CA GLY A 26 -11.91 -22.14 -35.92
C GLY A 26 -11.12 -21.34 -34.88
N ILE A 27 -10.13 -21.95 -34.21
CA ILE A 27 -9.24 -21.25 -33.26
C ILE A 27 -7.99 -20.78 -34.02
N VAL A 28 -7.65 -19.51 -33.85
CA VAL A 28 -6.41 -18.92 -34.38
C VAL A 28 -5.59 -18.29 -33.27
N GLN A 29 -4.27 -18.34 -33.41
CA GLN A 29 -3.32 -17.74 -32.49
C GLN A 29 -2.49 -16.69 -33.22
N ILE A 30 -2.53 -15.45 -32.74
CA ILE A 30 -1.65 -14.36 -33.15
C ILE A 30 -0.52 -14.27 -32.12
N THR A 31 0.72 -14.45 -32.59
CA THR A 31 1.93 -14.44 -31.76
C THR A 31 2.82 -13.28 -32.18
N MET A 32 3.06 -12.33 -31.27
CA MET A 32 4.02 -11.25 -31.45
C MET A 32 5.41 -11.71 -31.01
N LYS A 33 6.41 -11.54 -31.87
CA LYS A 33 7.79 -11.98 -31.69
C LYS A 33 8.80 -10.99 -32.30
N ASP A 34 8.73 -9.73 -31.87
CA ASP A 34 9.82 -8.77 -32.10
C ASP A 34 10.79 -8.80 -30.92
N GLU A 35 11.85 -9.60 -31.06
CA GLU A 35 12.86 -9.73 -30.00
C GLU A 35 13.66 -8.45 -29.77
N SER A 36 13.78 -7.60 -30.81
CA SER A 36 14.57 -6.38 -30.77
C SER A 36 13.89 -5.28 -29.96
N SER A 37 12.57 -5.13 -30.10
CA SER A 37 11.77 -4.12 -29.40
C SER A 37 11.01 -4.67 -28.18
N ARG A 38 11.10 -5.98 -27.93
CA ARG A 38 10.31 -6.69 -26.90
C ARG A 38 8.82 -6.53 -27.11
N ASN A 39 8.36 -6.74 -28.35
CA ASN A 39 7.00 -6.48 -28.80
C ASN A 39 6.55 -5.04 -28.49
N GLY A 40 7.44 -4.07 -28.64
CA GLY A 40 7.09 -2.66 -28.60
C GLY A 40 6.25 -2.28 -29.82
N PHE A 41 5.57 -1.15 -29.77
CA PHE A 41 4.74 -0.66 -30.87
C PHE A 41 5.58 -0.06 -32.02
N SER A 42 6.49 -0.87 -32.56
CA SER A 42 7.24 -0.59 -33.76
C SER A 42 6.32 -0.64 -35.00
N PRO A 43 6.66 0.05 -36.10
CA PRO A 43 5.88 -0.02 -37.33
C PRO A 43 5.63 -1.45 -37.82
N SER A 44 6.59 -2.36 -37.64
CA SER A 44 6.48 -3.77 -38.04
C SER A 44 5.51 -4.57 -37.18
N ILE A 45 5.45 -4.31 -35.85
CA ILE A 45 4.45 -4.92 -34.96
C ILE A 45 3.05 -4.40 -35.31
N VAL A 46 2.89 -3.08 -35.48
CA VAL A 46 1.61 -2.45 -35.80
C VAL A 46 1.08 -2.99 -37.12
N GLU A 47 1.89 -2.94 -38.18
CA GLU A 47 1.52 -3.46 -39.49
C GLU A 47 1.22 -4.96 -39.45
N GLY A 48 2.03 -5.75 -38.73
CA GLY A 48 1.82 -7.18 -38.55
C GLY A 48 0.49 -7.52 -37.86
N LEU A 49 0.14 -6.79 -36.80
CA LEU A 49 -1.14 -6.94 -36.11
C LEU A 49 -2.31 -6.57 -37.03
N HIS A 50 -2.23 -5.43 -37.74
CA HIS A 50 -3.27 -5.04 -38.71
C HIS A 50 -3.48 -6.11 -39.79
N ARG A 51 -2.40 -6.67 -40.36
CA ARG A 51 -2.48 -7.75 -41.36
C ARG A 51 -3.13 -9.00 -40.78
N CYS A 52 -2.74 -9.42 -39.57
CA CYS A 52 -3.31 -10.59 -38.91
C CYS A 52 -4.80 -10.41 -38.60
N PHE A 53 -5.20 -9.29 -37.99
CA PHE A 53 -6.61 -9.01 -37.69
C PHE A 53 -7.45 -8.82 -38.95
N SER A 54 -6.90 -8.26 -40.03
CA SER A 54 -7.57 -8.20 -41.34
C SER A 54 -7.80 -9.61 -41.91
N ALA A 55 -6.80 -10.50 -41.81
CA ALA A 55 -6.96 -11.89 -42.23
C ALA A 55 -8.00 -12.62 -41.37
N VAL A 56 -8.09 -12.31 -40.07
CA VAL A 56 -9.14 -12.83 -39.20
C VAL A 56 -10.53 -12.38 -39.66
N ALA A 57 -10.70 -11.09 -39.98
CA ALA A 57 -11.97 -10.53 -40.45
C ALA A 57 -12.41 -11.12 -41.81
N GLN A 58 -11.47 -11.44 -42.69
CA GLN A 58 -11.76 -12.03 -44.01
C GLN A 58 -12.18 -13.50 -43.94
N ASN A 59 -11.78 -14.25 -42.90
CA ASN A 59 -12.07 -15.68 -42.78
C ASN A 59 -13.23 -15.97 -41.83
N GLN A 60 -14.40 -16.25 -42.42
CA GLN A 60 -15.63 -16.54 -41.71
C GLN A 60 -15.67 -17.92 -41.01
N GLN A 61 -14.60 -18.73 -41.10
CA GLN A 61 -14.49 -19.98 -40.34
C GLN A 61 -13.89 -19.79 -38.95
N TYR A 62 -13.23 -18.66 -38.70
CA TYR A 62 -12.66 -18.37 -37.38
C TYR A 62 -13.72 -17.98 -36.36
N LYS A 63 -13.49 -18.44 -35.14
CA LYS A 63 -14.42 -18.38 -34.01
C LYS A 63 -13.85 -17.69 -32.80
N VAL A 64 -12.54 -17.85 -32.55
CA VAL A 64 -11.85 -17.29 -31.38
C VAL A 64 -10.40 -16.97 -31.76
N VAL A 65 -9.91 -15.82 -31.31
CA VAL A 65 -8.49 -15.42 -31.44
C VAL A 65 -7.79 -15.57 -30.09
N ILE A 66 -6.59 -16.15 -30.08
CA ILE A 66 -5.66 -16.08 -28.94
C ILE A 66 -4.56 -15.09 -29.33
N LEU A 67 -4.40 -14.01 -28.56
CA LEU A 67 -3.31 -13.06 -28.73
C LEU A 67 -2.25 -13.32 -27.65
N THR A 68 -0.99 -13.49 -28.06
CA THR A 68 0.11 -13.79 -27.14
C THR A 68 1.44 -13.21 -27.61
N GLY A 69 2.42 -13.08 -26.71
CA GLY A 69 3.77 -12.63 -27.03
C GLY A 69 4.78 -13.76 -27.20
N TYR A 70 6.04 -13.51 -26.83
CA TYR A 70 7.13 -14.49 -26.86
C TYR A 70 7.97 -14.46 -25.58
N GLY A 71 8.55 -15.61 -25.22
CA GLY A 71 9.44 -15.71 -24.06
C GLY A 71 8.82 -15.11 -22.79
N ASN A 72 9.47 -14.08 -22.24
CA ASN A 72 9.03 -13.37 -21.05
C ASN A 72 8.27 -12.06 -21.34
N TYR A 73 7.93 -11.75 -22.60
CA TYR A 73 7.27 -10.49 -22.97
C TYR A 73 5.96 -10.73 -23.70
N PHE A 74 4.90 -10.07 -23.22
CA PHE A 74 3.66 -9.94 -23.98
C PHE A 74 3.77 -8.72 -24.90
N SER A 75 3.89 -7.50 -24.34
CA SER A 75 4.19 -6.27 -25.09
C SER A 75 4.72 -5.15 -24.19
N SER A 76 5.79 -4.47 -24.62
CA SER A 76 6.39 -3.34 -23.91
C SER A 76 5.75 -1.97 -24.20
N GLY A 77 4.77 -1.90 -25.11
CA GLY A 77 4.11 -0.65 -25.50
C GLY A 77 5.01 0.28 -26.34
N ALA A 78 4.86 1.59 -26.18
CA ALA A 78 5.60 2.59 -26.95
C ALA A 78 7.11 2.57 -26.63
N SER A 79 7.97 2.62 -27.66
CA SER A 79 9.43 2.65 -27.46
C SER A 79 9.94 4.01 -26.99
N LYS A 80 11.17 4.06 -26.46
CA LYS A 80 11.81 5.31 -26.01
C LYS A 80 11.96 6.28 -27.17
N GLU A 81 12.42 5.76 -28.31
CA GLU A 81 12.61 6.52 -29.54
C GLU A 81 11.28 7.10 -30.02
N TYR A 82 10.20 6.33 -29.97
CA TYR A 82 8.87 6.81 -30.32
C TYR A 82 8.42 7.96 -29.38
N LEU A 83 8.56 7.81 -28.06
CA LEU A 83 8.16 8.85 -27.11
C LEU A 83 8.99 10.14 -27.27
N ILE A 84 10.30 10.03 -27.53
CA ILE A 84 11.17 11.20 -27.80
C ILE A 84 10.79 11.88 -29.12
N ARG A 85 10.47 11.13 -30.17
CA ARG A 85 9.96 11.70 -31.42
C ARG A 85 8.62 12.39 -31.20
N LYS A 86 7.78 11.87 -30.30
CA LYS A 86 6.50 12.49 -29.94
C LYS A 86 6.69 13.84 -29.25
N THR A 87 7.69 14.00 -28.37
CA THR A 87 7.96 15.30 -27.70
C THR A 87 8.41 16.38 -28.69
N ARG A 88 8.89 15.98 -29.88
CA ARG A 88 9.26 16.87 -30.98
C ARG A 88 8.13 17.10 -31.99
N GLY A 89 6.96 16.50 -31.76
CA GLY A 89 5.81 16.57 -32.67
C GLY A 89 5.96 15.75 -33.96
N GLU A 90 6.93 14.83 -34.03
CA GLU A 90 7.26 14.09 -35.26
C GLU A 90 6.34 12.89 -35.53
N VAL A 91 5.55 12.46 -34.54
CA VAL A 91 4.66 11.28 -34.63
C VAL A 91 3.32 11.52 -33.93
N GLU A 92 2.26 10.85 -34.37
CA GLU A 92 0.93 10.88 -33.72
C GLU A 92 0.84 9.86 -32.57
N VAL A 93 -0.17 10.02 -31.70
CA VAL A 93 -0.43 9.08 -30.59
C VAL A 93 -0.83 7.73 -31.17
N LEU A 94 -0.18 6.67 -30.70
CA LEU A 94 -0.41 5.33 -31.20
C LEU A 94 -1.42 4.60 -30.31
N ASP A 95 -2.50 4.11 -30.92
CA ASP A 95 -3.58 3.40 -30.25
C ASP A 95 -3.94 2.14 -31.05
N LEU A 96 -3.84 0.97 -30.39
CA LEU A 96 -4.17 -0.33 -30.97
C LEU A 96 -5.45 -0.94 -30.38
N SER A 97 -6.13 -0.24 -29.47
CA SER A 97 -7.37 -0.71 -28.84
C SER A 97 -8.46 -1.00 -29.87
N GLY A 98 -8.54 -0.20 -30.94
CA GLY A 98 -9.47 -0.38 -32.05
C GLY A 98 -9.36 -1.77 -32.71
N LEU A 99 -8.14 -2.30 -32.90
CA LEU A 99 -7.95 -3.65 -33.46
C LEU A 99 -8.66 -4.74 -32.64
N ILE A 100 -8.66 -4.58 -31.33
CA ILE A 100 -9.20 -5.55 -30.38
C ILE A 100 -10.69 -5.35 -30.20
N LEU A 101 -11.13 -4.09 -30.09
CA LEU A 101 -12.54 -3.74 -29.98
C LEU A 101 -13.29 -4.16 -31.25
N ASP A 102 -12.77 -3.82 -32.43
CA ASP A 102 -13.44 -4.00 -33.73
C ASP A 102 -13.43 -5.43 -34.27
N CYS A 103 -12.66 -6.34 -33.68
CA CYS A 103 -12.72 -7.75 -34.05
C CYS A 103 -14.13 -8.31 -33.80
N GLU A 104 -14.69 -9.02 -34.78
CA GLU A 104 -16.05 -9.57 -34.69
C GLU A 104 -16.17 -10.80 -33.79
N ILE A 105 -15.05 -11.42 -33.42
CA ILE A 105 -15.02 -12.64 -32.60
C ILE A 105 -14.32 -12.41 -31.27
N PRO A 106 -14.61 -13.24 -30.25
CA PRO A 106 -13.94 -13.16 -28.97
C PRO A 106 -12.42 -13.33 -29.09
N ILE A 107 -11.70 -12.48 -28.38
CA ILE A 107 -10.24 -12.48 -28.24
C ILE A 107 -9.89 -12.89 -26.81
N ILE A 108 -8.94 -13.80 -26.68
CA ILE A 108 -8.29 -14.17 -25.43
C ILE A 108 -6.86 -13.62 -25.44
N ALA A 109 -6.55 -12.69 -24.55
CA ALA A 109 -5.18 -12.26 -24.32
C ALA A 109 -4.48 -13.25 -23.37
N ALA A 110 -3.57 -14.06 -23.91
CA ALA A 110 -2.70 -14.93 -23.15
C ALA A 110 -1.43 -14.17 -22.79
N MET A 111 -1.45 -13.45 -21.67
CA MET A 111 -0.40 -12.52 -21.22
C MET A 111 0.68 -13.26 -20.42
N GLN A 112 1.39 -14.17 -21.07
CA GLN A 112 2.43 -15.00 -20.46
C GLN A 112 3.65 -14.18 -20.02
N GLY A 113 3.89 -13.04 -20.65
CA GLY A 113 5.04 -12.17 -20.41
C GLY A 113 4.68 -10.81 -19.81
N HIS A 114 5.73 -10.02 -19.52
CA HIS A 114 5.60 -8.65 -19.02
C HIS A 114 4.80 -7.77 -20.00
N SER A 115 4.00 -6.85 -19.43
CA SER A 115 3.17 -5.93 -20.21
C SER A 115 3.21 -4.51 -19.63
N PHE A 116 3.60 -3.53 -20.43
CA PHE A 116 3.87 -2.17 -19.95
C PHE A 116 3.11 -1.11 -20.75
N GLY A 117 2.57 -0.12 -20.05
CA GLY A 117 1.88 1.02 -20.68
C GLY A 117 0.85 0.56 -21.69
N GLY A 118 0.96 1.05 -22.93
CA GLY A 118 0.09 0.62 -24.04
C GLY A 118 0.08 -0.89 -24.30
N GLY A 119 1.17 -1.61 -24.02
CA GLY A 119 1.23 -3.07 -24.17
C GLY A 119 0.36 -3.82 -23.16
N LEU A 120 0.17 -3.29 -21.95
CA LEU A 120 -0.83 -3.78 -20.99
C LEU A 120 -2.24 -3.53 -21.53
N LEU A 121 -2.51 -2.32 -22.05
CA LEU A 121 -3.83 -1.96 -22.59
C LEU A 121 -4.22 -2.88 -23.75
N LEU A 122 -3.29 -3.19 -24.67
CA LEU A 122 -3.53 -4.11 -25.78
C LEU A 122 -4.09 -5.46 -25.31
N GLY A 123 -3.60 -5.97 -24.18
CA GLY A 123 -4.11 -7.19 -23.56
C GLY A 123 -5.46 -7.00 -22.85
N LEU A 124 -5.60 -5.90 -22.09
CA LEU A 124 -6.82 -5.62 -21.33
C LEU A 124 -8.05 -5.36 -22.19
N TYR A 125 -7.89 -4.84 -23.41
CA TYR A 125 -9.02 -4.67 -24.34
C TYR A 125 -9.58 -5.99 -24.88
N ALA A 126 -8.89 -7.12 -24.67
CA ALA A 126 -9.41 -8.42 -25.05
C ALA A 126 -10.64 -8.81 -24.21
N ASP A 127 -11.50 -9.66 -24.76
CA ASP A 127 -12.74 -10.08 -24.11
C ASP A 127 -12.44 -10.94 -22.88
N PHE A 128 -11.44 -11.81 -23.01
CA PHE A 128 -10.90 -12.63 -21.92
C PHE A 128 -9.40 -12.36 -21.76
N VAL A 129 -8.93 -12.37 -20.51
CA VAL A 129 -7.52 -12.16 -20.18
C VAL A 129 -7.03 -13.29 -19.29
N VAL A 130 -5.83 -13.78 -19.56
CA VAL A 130 -5.13 -14.78 -18.72
C VAL A 130 -3.78 -14.20 -18.34
N PHE A 131 -3.58 -13.96 -17.04
CA PHE A 131 -2.36 -13.39 -16.50
C PHE A 131 -1.36 -14.47 -16.07
N SER A 132 -0.08 -14.13 -16.16
CA SER A 132 1.05 -14.90 -15.62
C SER A 132 1.35 -14.43 -14.19
N GLN A 133 1.49 -15.36 -13.25
CA GLN A 133 1.84 -15.06 -11.85
C GLN A 133 3.16 -14.30 -11.72
N GLU A 134 4.12 -14.60 -12.59
CA GLU A 134 5.52 -14.15 -12.53
C GLU A 134 5.76 -12.85 -13.31
N SER A 135 4.86 -12.53 -14.23
CA SER A 135 4.99 -11.37 -15.11
C SER A 135 4.61 -10.07 -14.41
N VAL A 136 5.11 -8.96 -14.94
CA VAL A 136 4.95 -7.62 -14.37
C VAL A 136 4.05 -6.80 -15.27
N TYR A 137 3.13 -6.06 -14.66
CA TYR A 137 2.10 -5.26 -15.29
C TYR A 137 2.16 -3.84 -14.70
N THR A 138 2.25 -2.82 -15.56
CA THR A 138 2.30 -1.41 -15.10
C THR A 138 1.74 -0.43 -16.13
N THR A 139 1.22 0.69 -15.64
CA THR A 139 0.90 1.89 -16.43
C THR A 139 1.89 3.00 -16.12
N ASN A 140 2.88 3.15 -16.99
CA ASN A 140 4.08 3.97 -16.79
C ASN A 140 3.95 5.45 -17.14
N PHE A 141 2.77 5.91 -17.56
CA PHE A 141 2.57 7.26 -18.07
C PHE A 141 2.98 8.35 -17.05
N MET A 142 2.46 8.25 -15.82
CA MET A 142 2.72 9.25 -14.77
C MET A 142 4.17 9.25 -14.28
N LYS A 143 4.89 8.11 -14.35
CA LYS A 143 6.34 8.06 -14.08
C LYS A 143 7.14 8.92 -15.05
N TYR A 144 6.73 8.93 -16.31
CA TYR A 144 7.33 9.80 -17.33
C TYR A 144 6.84 11.26 -17.24
N GLY A 145 5.91 11.56 -16.34
CA GLY A 145 5.40 12.90 -16.08
C GLY A 145 4.18 13.31 -16.92
N PHE A 146 3.54 12.38 -17.64
CA PHE A 146 2.41 12.69 -18.51
C PHE A 146 1.20 11.77 -18.27
N THR A 147 0.00 12.24 -18.61
CA THR A 147 -1.21 11.46 -18.38
C THR A 147 -1.38 10.32 -19.40
N PRO A 148 -2.06 9.22 -19.02
CA PRO A 148 -2.34 8.10 -19.91
C PRO A 148 -3.09 8.49 -21.20
N VAL A 149 -3.00 7.60 -22.20
CA VAL A 149 -3.72 7.67 -23.50
C VAL A 149 -4.34 6.32 -23.84
N GLY A 150 -5.20 6.26 -24.86
CA GLY A 150 -5.84 5.01 -25.29
C GLY A 150 -7.00 4.57 -24.39
N ALA A 151 -7.69 5.52 -23.76
CA ALA A 151 -8.75 5.30 -22.77
C ALA A 151 -8.31 4.37 -21.63
N THR A 152 -7.07 4.58 -21.14
CA THR A 152 -6.46 3.80 -20.06
C THR A 152 -7.31 3.80 -18.78
N SER A 153 -7.80 4.98 -18.39
CA SER A 153 -8.63 5.19 -17.20
C SER A 153 -9.96 4.44 -17.26
N LEU A 154 -10.49 4.24 -18.47
CA LEU A 154 -11.67 3.41 -18.71
C LEU A 154 -11.30 1.93 -18.58
N ILE A 155 -10.38 1.43 -19.41
CA ILE A 155 -10.17 -0.02 -19.53
C ILE A 155 -9.58 -0.64 -18.26
N LEU A 156 -8.72 0.07 -17.53
CA LEU A 156 -8.25 -0.42 -16.23
C LEU A 156 -9.38 -0.55 -15.23
N ARG A 157 -10.30 0.42 -15.18
CA ARG A 157 -11.45 0.39 -14.25
C ARG A 157 -12.38 -0.77 -14.59
N GLU A 158 -12.72 -0.92 -15.85
CA GLU A 158 -13.66 -1.96 -16.32
C GLU A 158 -13.07 -3.38 -16.16
N LYS A 159 -11.75 -3.55 -16.21
CA LYS A 159 -11.10 -4.87 -16.11
C LYS A 159 -10.55 -5.19 -14.72
N LEU A 160 -9.98 -4.23 -14.02
CA LEU A 160 -9.23 -4.48 -12.76
C LEU A 160 -9.90 -3.87 -11.52
N GLY A 161 -10.99 -3.11 -11.68
CA GLY A 161 -11.66 -2.41 -10.57
C GLY A 161 -11.12 -0.99 -10.36
N SER A 162 -11.91 -0.13 -9.70
CA SER A 162 -11.63 1.31 -9.61
C SER A 162 -10.41 1.63 -8.77
N GLU A 163 -10.22 0.92 -7.66
CA GLU A 163 -9.20 1.16 -6.65
C GLU A 163 -7.83 0.80 -7.22
N LEU A 164 -7.71 -0.41 -7.78
CA LEU A 164 -6.49 -0.86 -8.42
C LEU A 164 -6.18 -0.04 -9.69
N ALA A 165 -7.20 0.33 -10.48
CA ALA A 165 -6.99 1.21 -11.63
C ALA A 165 -6.43 2.58 -11.22
N GLN A 166 -6.99 3.22 -10.19
CA GLN A 166 -6.49 4.49 -9.67
C GLN A 166 -5.05 4.35 -9.15
N GLU A 167 -4.78 3.31 -8.36
CA GLU A 167 -3.44 3.07 -7.84
C GLU A 167 -2.42 2.88 -8.97
N MET A 168 -2.71 2.01 -9.95
CA MET A 168 -1.84 1.79 -11.09
C MET A 168 -1.58 3.08 -11.88
N ILE A 169 -2.61 3.90 -12.11
CA ILE A 169 -2.49 5.15 -12.86
C ILE A 169 -1.67 6.18 -12.09
N TYR A 170 -1.97 6.44 -10.82
CA TYR A 170 -1.32 7.50 -10.04
C TYR A 170 0.11 7.16 -9.63
N THR A 171 0.37 5.89 -9.31
CA THR A 171 1.70 5.48 -8.83
C THR A 171 2.62 5.05 -9.96
N GLY A 172 2.08 4.51 -11.05
CA GLY A 172 2.86 3.86 -12.11
C GLY A 172 3.70 2.69 -11.59
N GLU A 173 3.33 2.08 -10.48
CA GLU A 173 4.08 0.98 -9.86
C GLU A 173 4.03 -0.31 -10.68
N ASN A 174 4.94 -1.22 -10.36
CA ASN A 174 5.05 -2.53 -10.98
C ASN A 174 4.27 -3.57 -10.17
N TYR A 175 3.31 -4.24 -10.81
CA TYR A 175 2.51 -5.28 -10.16
C TYR A 175 2.81 -6.65 -10.76
N ARG A 176 3.11 -7.63 -9.91
CA ARG A 176 3.19 -9.03 -10.35
C ARG A 176 1.80 -9.63 -10.49
N GLY A 177 1.62 -10.56 -11.42
CA GLY A 177 0.31 -11.23 -11.58
C GLY A 177 -0.21 -11.87 -10.29
N LYS A 178 0.67 -12.44 -9.46
CA LYS A 178 0.30 -12.97 -8.14
C LYS A 178 -0.28 -11.90 -7.20
N GLU A 179 0.22 -10.67 -7.25
CA GLU A 179 -0.25 -9.55 -6.42
C GLU A 179 -1.60 -9.05 -6.92
N LEU A 180 -1.81 -9.03 -8.24
CA LEU A 180 -3.11 -8.77 -8.84
C LEU A 180 -4.14 -9.83 -8.37
N ALA A 181 -3.74 -11.11 -8.30
CA ALA A 181 -4.59 -12.18 -7.80
C ALA A 181 -4.94 -12.01 -6.30
N GLU A 182 -3.96 -11.65 -5.46
CA GLU A 182 -4.17 -11.36 -4.03
C GLU A 182 -5.11 -10.17 -3.80
N ARG A 183 -5.13 -9.23 -4.76
CA ARG A 183 -6.06 -8.09 -4.78
C ARG A 183 -7.44 -8.42 -5.37
N GLY A 184 -7.69 -9.68 -5.73
CA GLY A 184 -9.02 -10.17 -6.09
C GLY A 184 -9.48 -9.85 -7.50
N ILE A 185 -8.58 -9.68 -8.49
CA ILE A 185 -9.01 -9.50 -9.88
C ILE A 185 -9.85 -10.70 -10.37
N SER A 186 -10.84 -10.45 -11.22
CA SER A 186 -11.78 -11.48 -11.71
C SER A 186 -11.19 -12.40 -12.79
N PHE A 187 -9.97 -12.13 -13.25
CA PHE A 187 -9.32 -12.88 -14.32
C PHE A 187 -8.40 -13.98 -13.80
N PRO A 188 -8.28 -15.10 -14.53
CA PRO A 188 -7.38 -16.19 -14.14
C PRO A 188 -5.92 -15.74 -14.14
N VAL A 189 -5.24 -16.02 -13.03
CA VAL A 189 -3.79 -15.83 -12.86
C VAL A 189 -3.14 -17.19 -12.63
N VAL A 190 -2.34 -17.64 -13.59
CA VAL A 190 -1.72 -18.98 -13.59
C VAL A 190 -0.20 -18.87 -13.77
N PRO A 191 0.60 -19.90 -13.42
CA PRO A 191 2.03 -19.89 -13.71
C PRO A 191 2.31 -19.63 -15.19
N ARG A 192 3.39 -18.90 -15.52
CA ARG A 192 3.75 -18.44 -16.87
C ARG A 192 3.68 -19.56 -17.91
N GLN A 193 4.22 -20.72 -17.57
CA GLN A 193 4.27 -21.89 -18.43
C GLN A 193 2.87 -22.43 -18.80
N ASP A 194 1.86 -22.15 -17.96
CA ASP A 194 0.50 -22.65 -18.10
C ASP A 194 -0.44 -21.64 -18.78
N VAL A 195 -0.05 -20.37 -18.90
CA VAL A 195 -0.90 -19.30 -19.47
C VAL A 195 -1.41 -19.64 -20.88
N LEU A 196 -0.51 -20.06 -21.78
CA LEU A 196 -0.90 -20.37 -23.15
C LEU A 196 -1.78 -21.62 -23.23
N ASN A 197 -1.46 -22.64 -22.41
CA ASN A 197 -2.27 -23.87 -22.33
C ASN A 197 -3.68 -23.56 -21.81
N TYR A 198 -3.79 -22.73 -20.76
CA TYR A 198 -5.07 -22.28 -20.22
C TYR A 198 -5.90 -21.53 -21.28
N ALA A 199 -5.28 -20.59 -22.01
CA ALA A 199 -5.93 -19.85 -23.07
C ALA A 199 -6.41 -20.76 -24.22
N GLN A 200 -5.61 -21.75 -24.62
CA GLN A 200 -6.00 -22.73 -25.63
C GLN A 200 -7.17 -23.61 -25.17
N GLN A 201 -7.20 -24.04 -23.91
CA GLN A 201 -8.32 -24.78 -23.34
C GLN A 201 -9.60 -23.95 -23.28
N LEU A 202 -9.50 -22.66 -22.92
CA LEU A 202 -10.62 -21.73 -22.93
C LEU A 202 -11.14 -21.52 -24.36
N ALA A 203 -10.24 -21.30 -25.34
CA ALA A 203 -10.59 -21.16 -26.74
C ALA A 203 -11.33 -22.40 -27.27
N GLN A 204 -10.88 -23.61 -26.90
CA GLN A 204 -11.56 -24.86 -27.27
C GLN A 204 -12.98 -24.96 -26.70
N LYS A 205 -13.22 -24.43 -25.50
CA LYS A 205 -14.58 -24.38 -24.93
C LYS A 205 -15.47 -23.41 -25.69
N ILE A 206 -14.96 -22.20 -25.97
CA ILE A 206 -15.69 -21.15 -26.68
C ILE A 206 -16.00 -21.57 -28.13
N ALA A 207 -15.03 -22.16 -28.83
CA ALA A 207 -15.15 -22.56 -30.24
C ALA A 207 -16.20 -23.67 -30.50
N LYS A 208 -16.72 -24.33 -29.45
CA LYS A 208 -17.86 -25.26 -29.57
C LYS A 208 -19.14 -24.56 -30.01
N SER A 209 -19.30 -23.29 -29.66
CA SER A 209 -20.48 -22.51 -30.05
C SER A 209 -20.47 -22.17 -31.55
N PRO A 210 -21.65 -21.96 -32.16
CA PRO A 210 -21.75 -21.41 -33.50
C PRO A 210 -21.11 -20.01 -33.60
N ARG A 211 -20.47 -19.69 -34.74
CA ARG A 211 -19.81 -18.40 -34.93
C ARG A 211 -20.75 -17.22 -34.70
N LEU A 212 -21.99 -17.30 -35.19
CA LEU A 212 -23.00 -16.24 -35.01
C LEU A 212 -23.23 -15.91 -33.52
N SER A 213 -23.30 -16.93 -32.66
CA SER A 213 -23.44 -16.74 -31.21
C SER A 213 -22.21 -16.09 -30.59
N LEU A 214 -21.02 -16.39 -31.12
CA LEU A 214 -19.77 -15.78 -30.65
C LEU A 214 -19.63 -14.32 -31.10
N VAL A 215 -20.15 -13.96 -32.28
CA VAL A 215 -20.24 -12.56 -32.72
C VAL A 215 -21.17 -11.77 -31.81
N ALA A 216 -22.36 -12.32 -31.51
CA ALA A 216 -23.29 -11.70 -30.55
C ALA A 216 -22.66 -11.57 -29.15
N LEU A 217 -21.92 -12.60 -28.69
CA LEU A 217 -21.18 -12.54 -27.43
C LEU A 217 -20.12 -11.43 -27.44
N LYS A 218 -19.32 -11.31 -28.50
CA LYS A 218 -18.31 -10.25 -28.66
C LYS A 218 -18.96 -8.86 -28.62
N GLN A 219 -20.08 -8.68 -29.32
CA GLN A 219 -20.85 -7.44 -29.27
C GLN A 219 -21.31 -7.12 -27.85
N HIS A 220 -21.86 -8.09 -27.13
CA HIS A 220 -22.30 -7.92 -25.75
C HIS A 220 -21.13 -7.57 -24.80
N LEU A 221 -20.04 -8.34 -24.85
CA LEU A 221 -18.87 -8.15 -23.97
C LEU A 221 -18.15 -6.81 -24.20
N SER A 222 -18.21 -6.27 -25.42
CA SER A 222 -17.55 -5.01 -25.76
C SER A 222 -18.49 -3.79 -25.81
N ALA A 223 -19.81 -3.97 -25.67
CA ALA A 223 -20.80 -2.91 -25.87
C ALA A 223 -20.58 -1.70 -24.96
N ASP A 224 -20.46 -1.94 -23.65
CA ASP A 224 -20.33 -0.87 -22.66
C ASP A 224 -18.98 -0.13 -22.79
N ILE A 225 -17.88 -0.89 -22.97
CA ILE A 225 -16.56 -0.31 -23.23
C ILE A 225 -16.59 0.52 -24.51
N ARG A 226 -17.16 0.01 -25.62
CA ARG A 226 -17.29 0.74 -26.90
C ARG A 226 -18.11 2.02 -26.76
N ALA A 227 -19.17 2.01 -25.95
CA ALA A 227 -20.01 3.19 -25.73
C ALA A 227 -19.26 4.30 -24.98
N LYS A 228 -18.47 3.94 -23.95
CA LYS A 228 -17.71 4.88 -23.12
C LYS A 228 -16.38 5.32 -23.77
N PHE A 229 -15.83 4.51 -24.67
CA PHE A 229 -14.49 4.69 -25.23
C PHE A 229 -14.25 6.06 -25.90
N PRO A 230 -15.14 6.59 -26.76
CA PRO A 230 -14.89 7.87 -27.44
C PRO A 230 -14.76 9.06 -26.47
N GLU A 231 -15.60 9.10 -25.44
CA GLU A 231 -15.57 10.17 -24.45
C GLU A 231 -14.32 10.07 -23.55
N ALA A 232 -14.00 8.86 -23.09
CA ALA A 232 -12.81 8.62 -22.28
C ALA A 232 -11.52 8.97 -23.06
N LEU A 233 -11.42 8.52 -24.31
CA LEU A 233 -10.27 8.82 -25.17
C LEU A 233 -10.13 10.33 -25.42
N LYS A 234 -11.23 11.02 -25.69
CA LYS A 234 -11.23 12.47 -25.90
C LYS A 234 -10.68 13.21 -24.67
N LYS A 235 -11.20 12.90 -23.47
CA LYS A 235 -10.77 13.52 -22.21
C LYS A 235 -9.29 13.23 -21.92
N GLU A 236 -8.84 12.00 -22.14
CA GLU A 236 -7.43 11.64 -21.96
C GLU A 236 -6.52 12.39 -22.93
N LEU A 237 -6.89 12.50 -24.21
CA LEU A 237 -6.10 13.23 -25.20
C LEU A 237 -6.00 14.72 -24.89
N GLU A 238 -7.07 15.36 -24.39
CA GLU A 238 -7.06 16.76 -23.97
C GLU A 238 -6.02 17.00 -22.85
N VAL A 239 -6.02 16.17 -21.81
CA VAL A 239 -5.08 16.31 -20.69
C VAL A 239 -3.66 15.86 -21.09
N HIS A 240 -3.55 14.85 -21.95
CA HIS A 240 -2.27 14.37 -22.46
C HIS A 240 -1.56 15.44 -23.28
N GLN A 241 -2.26 16.18 -24.14
CA GLN A 241 -1.67 17.30 -24.88
C GLN A 241 -1.08 18.38 -23.96
N VAL A 242 -1.71 18.62 -22.81
CA VAL A 242 -1.22 19.60 -21.83
C VAL A 242 0.00 19.08 -21.07
N THR A 243 -0.04 17.83 -20.62
CA THR A 243 1.00 17.25 -19.76
C THR A 243 2.22 16.76 -20.53
N PHE A 244 2.04 16.22 -21.74
CA PHE A 244 3.13 15.67 -22.54
C PHE A 244 4.05 16.76 -23.16
N ASN A 245 3.50 17.95 -23.40
CA ASN A 245 4.24 19.07 -24.01
C ASN A 245 5.06 19.89 -23.00
N GLN A 246 5.16 19.44 -21.74
CA GLN A 246 6.00 20.11 -20.74
C GLN A 246 7.49 19.89 -21.04
N PRO A 247 8.36 20.90 -20.86
CA PRO A 247 9.76 20.85 -21.28
C PRO A 247 10.59 19.77 -20.56
N GLU A 248 10.17 19.36 -19.37
CA GLU A 248 10.81 18.33 -18.55
C GLU A 248 10.51 16.88 -18.99
N ILE A 249 9.49 16.64 -19.81
CA ILE A 249 9.03 15.29 -20.17
C ILE A 249 10.09 14.52 -20.95
N ALA A 250 10.79 15.18 -21.88
CA ALA A 250 11.86 14.54 -22.64
C ALA A 250 13.00 14.06 -21.72
N SER A 251 13.34 14.84 -20.67
CA SER A 251 14.37 14.47 -19.69
C SER A 251 13.91 13.32 -18.79
N ARG A 252 12.64 13.35 -18.33
CA ARG A 252 12.05 12.26 -17.54
C ARG A 252 11.97 10.95 -18.33
N ILE A 253 11.54 10.97 -19.60
CA ILE A 253 11.58 9.79 -20.47
C ILE A 253 13.02 9.29 -20.64
N GLN A 254 14.01 10.18 -20.74
CA GLN A 254 15.41 9.78 -20.86
C GLN A 254 15.89 9.00 -19.62
N GLN A 255 15.51 9.46 -18.42
CA GLN A 255 15.89 8.91 -17.12
C GLN A 255 15.11 7.63 -16.76
N GLU A 256 13.79 7.69 -16.83
CA GLU A 256 12.87 6.69 -16.23
C GLU A 256 12.57 5.50 -17.17
N PHE A 257 12.68 5.68 -18.49
CA PHE A 257 12.25 4.65 -19.46
C PHE A 257 13.05 3.34 -19.33
N GLY A 258 14.34 3.46 -18.99
CA GLY A 258 15.21 2.31 -18.73
C GLY A 258 14.68 1.45 -17.59
N GLU A 259 14.37 2.05 -16.45
CA GLU A 259 13.86 1.39 -15.23
C GLU A 259 12.44 0.84 -15.38
N THR A 260 11.68 1.37 -16.33
CA THR A 260 10.27 1.02 -16.51
C THR A 260 10.04 -0.09 -17.54
N VAL A 261 10.83 -0.13 -18.64
CA VAL A 261 10.70 -1.15 -19.71
C VAL A 261 11.70 -2.30 -19.53
N MET A 262 12.85 -2.02 -18.94
CA MET A 262 13.51 -3.01 -18.10
C MET A 262 13.12 -2.64 -16.68
N PRO A 263 11.98 -3.13 -16.13
CA PRO A 263 12.03 -3.36 -14.70
C PRO A 263 13.30 -4.18 -14.58
N ASN A 264 14.31 -3.64 -13.89
CA ASN A 264 15.35 -4.49 -13.35
C ASN A 264 14.53 -5.68 -12.85
N LEU A 265 14.75 -6.89 -13.38
CA LEU A 265 14.04 -8.06 -12.84
C LEU A 265 14.35 -8.21 -11.33
N ASN A 266 15.27 -7.36 -10.85
CA ASN A 266 15.71 -6.98 -9.52
C ASN A 266 14.98 -5.79 -8.82
N GLN A 267 14.04 -5.03 -9.44
CA GLN A 267 13.40 -3.80 -8.87
C GLN A 267 11.85 -3.82 -8.79
N SER A 268 11.19 -4.91 -9.18
CA SER A 268 9.79 -5.23 -8.75
C SER A 268 9.72 -6.55 -7.98
N ALA A 269 10.87 -7.04 -7.58
CA ALA A 269 10.96 -7.57 -6.26
C ALA A 269 11.05 -6.31 -5.36
N VAL A 270 10.30 -6.21 -4.25
CA VAL A 270 11.01 -5.91 -2.97
C VAL A 270 12.34 -6.59 -3.12
N GLU A 271 13.51 -5.97 -2.99
CA GLU A 271 14.77 -6.72 -2.99
C GLU A 271 14.59 -7.95 -2.06
N LYS A 272 14.12 -9.07 -2.64
CA LYS A 272 14.84 -10.31 -2.65
C LYS A 272 16.12 -9.85 -3.29
N THR A 273 17.00 -9.35 -2.44
CA THR A 273 18.36 -9.83 -2.40
C THR A 273 18.23 -11.35 -2.54
N VAL A 274 18.03 -11.82 -3.78
CA VAL A 274 18.79 -12.97 -4.26
C VAL A 274 20.16 -12.47 -3.97
N LEU A 275 20.67 -12.96 -2.84
CA LEU A 275 21.90 -12.53 -2.26
C LEU A 275 22.90 -12.76 -3.38
N ASN A 276 23.20 -11.67 -4.10
CA ASN A 276 24.34 -11.63 -4.99
C ASN A 276 25.45 -12.12 -4.08
N PRO A 277 26.23 -13.12 -4.47
CA PRO A 277 26.87 -14.01 -3.50
C PRO A 277 28.03 -13.34 -2.70
N GLN A 278 28.06 -12.02 -2.71
CA GLN A 278 28.81 -11.11 -1.86
C GLN A 278 28.15 -10.99 -0.46
N PRO A 279 28.94 -10.81 0.62
CA PRO A 279 28.42 -10.58 1.97
C PRO A 279 27.56 -9.32 2.08
N VAL A 280 26.52 -9.35 2.93
CA VAL A 280 25.61 -8.22 3.19
C VAL A 280 25.40 -7.96 4.68
N GLN A 281 24.84 -6.80 5.01
CA GLN A 281 24.39 -6.41 6.34
C GLN A 281 23.05 -5.65 6.25
N LEU A 282 22.14 -5.89 7.19
CA LEU A 282 20.87 -5.18 7.25
C LEU A 282 21.04 -3.78 7.84
N ARG A 283 20.48 -2.76 7.18
CA ARG A 283 20.56 -1.35 7.55
C ARG A 283 19.22 -0.64 7.26
N ILE A 284 19.14 0.62 7.69
CA ILE A 284 18.07 1.56 7.33
C ILE A 284 18.70 2.88 6.89
N PRO A 285 18.14 3.59 5.89
CA PRO A 285 18.60 4.93 5.52
C PRO A 285 18.12 5.99 6.52
N SER A 286 16.93 5.81 7.11
CA SER A 286 16.32 6.71 8.08
C SER A 286 15.35 5.95 9.00
N TYR A 287 14.94 6.59 10.11
CA TYR A 287 13.93 6.03 11.01
C TYR A 287 12.51 6.25 10.48
N GLY A 288 11.60 5.33 10.78
CA GLY A 288 10.15 5.54 10.68
C GLY A 288 9.39 4.40 10.01
N LEU A 289 9.95 3.77 8.96
CA LEU A 289 9.23 2.78 8.16
C LEU A 289 9.99 1.45 8.08
N LEU A 290 9.29 0.33 8.37
CA LEU A 290 9.87 -1.01 8.23
C LEU A 290 10.24 -1.37 6.78
N LYS A 291 9.61 -0.74 5.79
CA LYS A 291 9.88 -1.00 4.36
C LYS A 291 11.27 -0.55 3.92
N ASP A 292 11.89 0.35 4.69
CA ASP A 292 13.21 0.92 4.38
C ASP A 292 14.36 0.06 4.94
N LEU A 293 14.06 -1.12 5.49
CA LEU A 293 15.06 -2.13 5.83
C LEU A 293 15.70 -2.66 4.54
N THR A 294 17.00 -2.48 4.41
CA THR A 294 17.75 -2.85 3.19
C THR A 294 18.99 -3.64 3.53
N TRP A 295 19.27 -4.67 2.73
CA TRP A 295 20.52 -5.42 2.80
C TRP A 295 21.60 -4.71 2.00
N VAL A 296 22.53 -4.04 2.68
CA VAL A 296 23.64 -3.34 2.02
C VAL A 296 24.84 -4.27 1.84
N PRO A 297 25.57 -4.20 0.71
CA PRO A 297 26.81 -4.94 0.52
C PRO A 297 27.83 -4.63 1.63
N GLN A 298 28.48 -5.67 2.15
CA GLN A 298 29.50 -5.57 3.19
C GLN A 298 30.82 -6.13 2.65
N LYS A 299 31.90 -5.36 2.79
CA LYS A 299 33.24 -5.86 2.50
C LYS A 299 33.63 -6.92 3.54
N ARG A 300 33.97 -8.14 3.08
CA ARG A 300 34.53 -9.18 3.96
C ARG A 300 35.89 -8.72 4.47
N ARG A 301 36.15 -8.89 5.77
CA ARG A 301 37.46 -8.63 6.38
C ARG A 301 37.98 -9.91 7.00
N LYS A 302 39.29 -10.14 6.94
CA LYS A 302 39.92 -11.25 7.69
C LYS A 302 39.95 -10.90 9.19
N PRO A 303 39.68 -11.85 10.09
CA PRO A 303 39.78 -11.60 11.53
C PRO A 303 41.23 -11.25 11.91
N LYS A 304 41.39 -10.34 12.88
CA LYS A 304 42.69 -10.09 13.53
C LYS A 304 43.19 -11.35 14.26
N PRO A 305 44.46 -11.40 14.69
CA PRO A 305 45.00 -12.55 15.44
C PRO A 305 44.15 -12.99 16.63
N THR A 306 43.46 -12.07 17.30
CA THR A 306 42.61 -12.31 18.48
C THR A 306 41.11 -12.37 18.20
N GLU A 307 40.68 -12.37 16.93
CA GLU A 307 39.27 -12.38 16.54
C GLU A 307 38.86 -13.70 15.89
N VAL A 308 37.55 -13.95 15.86
CA VAL A 308 36.92 -15.07 15.15
C VAL A 308 35.92 -14.51 14.14
N GLU A 309 35.82 -15.12 12.96
CA GLU A 309 34.77 -14.84 11.98
C GLU A 309 33.74 -15.98 11.97
N VAL A 310 32.48 -15.61 12.18
CA VAL A 310 31.33 -16.52 12.18
C VAL A 310 30.46 -16.24 10.97
N LYS A 311 30.13 -17.28 10.21
CA LYS A 311 29.10 -17.24 9.17
C LYS A 311 27.75 -17.44 9.81
N ILE A 312 26.87 -16.43 9.70
CA ILE A 312 25.55 -16.47 10.33
C ILE A 312 24.65 -17.45 9.57
N LYS A 313 23.90 -18.25 10.31
CA LYS A 313 22.92 -19.20 9.77
C LYS A 313 21.49 -18.81 10.13
N ALA A 314 21.27 -18.35 11.36
CA ALA A 314 19.96 -17.92 11.84
C ALA A 314 20.10 -16.74 12.81
N VAL A 315 19.23 -15.75 12.65
CA VAL A 315 19.18 -14.54 13.49
C VAL A 315 17.72 -14.23 13.83
N PRO A 316 17.33 -14.16 15.12
CA PRO A 316 15.98 -13.81 15.49
C PRO A 316 15.75 -12.30 15.46
N VAL A 317 14.50 -11.91 15.19
CA VAL A 317 14.03 -10.54 15.39
C VAL A 317 13.70 -10.34 16.88
N ASN A 318 14.07 -9.19 17.43
CA ASN A 318 13.71 -8.74 18.78
C ASN A 318 12.82 -7.49 18.73
N PHE A 319 11.89 -7.36 19.68
CA PHE A 319 10.93 -6.24 19.68
C PHE A 319 11.63 -4.87 19.80
N ARG A 320 12.77 -4.80 20.50
CA ARG A 320 13.62 -3.61 20.54
C ARG A 320 14.04 -3.14 19.15
N GLU A 321 14.36 -4.07 18.24
CA GLU A 321 14.82 -3.74 16.89
C GLU A 321 13.69 -3.16 16.04
N VAL A 322 12.44 -3.61 16.23
CA VAL A 322 11.25 -2.99 15.63
C VAL A 322 11.09 -1.54 16.15
N LEU A 323 11.24 -1.32 17.45
CA LEU A 323 11.19 0.04 18.02
C LEU A 323 12.33 0.92 17.50
N ASN A 324 13.51 0.35 17.25
CA ASN A 324 14.64 1.09 16.67
C ASN A 324 14.31 1.55 15.25
N VAL A 325 13.82 0.66 14.37
CA VAL A 325 13.47 1.02 12.98
C VAL A 325 12.38 2.10 12.95
N LEU A 326 11.35 1.98 13.80
CA LEU A 326 10.26 2.95 13.87
C LEU A 326 10.65 4.28 14.56
N GLY A 327 11.87 4.41 15.09
CA GLY A 327 12.31 5.59 15.83
C GLY A 327 11.64 5.77 17.21
N LEU A 328 10.91 4.76 17.69
CA LEU A 328 10.23 4.77 19.00
C LEU A 328 11.18 4.50 20.16
N PHE A 329 12.35 3.92 19.87
CA PHE A 329 13.46 3.78 20.81
C PHE A 329 14.78 3.98 20.07
N GLN A 330 15.51 5.05 20.38
CA GLN A 330 16.84 5.29 19.81
C GLN A 330 17.92 4.59 20.64
N GLU A 331 18.78 3.82 19.99
CA GLU A 331 19.90 3.17 20.66
C GLU A 331 20.95 4.19 21.10
N TYR A 332 21.50 4.01 22.30
CA TYR A 332 22.62 4.81 22.80
C TYR A 332 23.91 3.98 22.92
N ILE A 333 23.82 2.66 22.79
CA ILE A 333 24.98 1.77 22.87
C ILE A 333 25.74 1.80 21.54
N LYS A 334 26.96 2.33 21.56
CA LYS A 334 27.81 2.48 20.36
C LYS A 334 28.04 1.17 19.60
N LYS A 335 28.00 -0.01 20.26
CA LYS A 335 28.13 -1.33 19.59
C LYS A 335 27.01 -1.59 18.57
N ARG A 336 25.86 -0.90 18.69
CA ARG A 336 24.73 -0.96 17.75
C ARG A 336 24.92 -0.06 16.53
N TYR A 337 26.03 0.67 16.43
CA TYR A 337 26.30 1.57 15.33
C TYR A 337 27.62 1.21 14.65
N HIS A 338 27.61 1.17 13.31
CA HIS A 338 28.81 1.08 12.51
C HIS A 338 29.77 2.23 12.88
N SER A 339 31.05 1.89 13.10
CA SER A 339 32.09 2.82 13.59
C SER A 339 31.79 3.51 14.94
N GLY A 340 30.72 3.12 15.64
CA GLY A 340 30.27 3.74 16.89
C GLY A 340 29.65 5.14 16.73
N ILE A 341 29.29 5.54 15.50
CA ILE A 341 28.71 6.86 15.19
C ILE A 341 27.18 6.75 15.24
N ILE A 342 26.55 7.49 16.16
CA ILE A 342 25.09 7.44 16.38
C ILE A 342 24.37 8.20 15.26
N ALA A 343 23.92 7.46 14.25
CA ALA A 343 23.09 7.93 13.14
C ALA A 343 22.24 6.78 12.60
N ALA A 344 21.07 7.06 12.04
CA ALA A 344 20.15 6.03 11.51
C ALA A 344 20.83 5.14 10.46
N GLU A 345 21.52 5.77 9.51
CA GLU A 345 22.31 5.08 8.48
C GLU A 345 23.36 4.15 9.06
N ASN A 346 23.88 4.42 10.26
CA ASN A 346 24.89 3.64 10.95
C ASN A 346 24.32 2.54 11.86
N LEU A 347 23.02 2.54 12.13
CA LEU A 347 22.39 1.55 13.00
C LEU A 347 22.48 0.14 12.40
N THR A 348 22.91 -0.83 13.20
CA THR A 348 22.94 -2.25 12.87
C THR A 348 21.93 -3.05 13.71
N PHE A 349 21.55 -4.21 13.18
CA PHE A 349 20.57 -5.11 13.79
C PHE A 349 21.17 -6.48 14.06
N GLY A 350 20.59 -7.20 15.02
CA GLY A 350 20.92 -8.58 15.34
C GLY A 350 21.67 -8.62 16.65
N VAL A 351 20.93 -8.49 17.74
CA VAL A 351 21.46 -8.54 19.12
C VAL A 351 21.76 -9.96 19.61
N GLU A 352 21.50 -10.98 18.79
CA GLU A 352 21.80 -12.39 19.04
C GLU A 352 21.79 -13.15 17.72
N GLY A 353 22.35 -14.36 17.65
CA GLY A 353 22.27 -15.22 16.46
C GLY A 353 22.97 -16.55 16.65
N ALA A 354 22.88 -17.42 15.65
CA ALA A 354 23.58 -18.70 15.60
C ALA A 354 24.27 -18.88 14.24
N GLY A 355 25.45 -19.48 14.24
CA GLY A 355 26.27 -19.63 13.05
C GLY A 355 27.42 -20.62 13.20
N THR A 356 28.26 -20.68 12.18
CA THR A 356 29.42 -21.58 12.13
C THR A 356 30.70 -20.77 12.04
N VAL A 357 31.71 -21.11 12.84
CA VAL A 357 33.04 -20.50 12.76
C VAL A 357 33.68 -20.85 11.42
N VAL A 358 34.10 -19.84 10.65
CA VAL A 358 34.68 -20.01 9.31
C VAL A 358 36.13 -19.55 9.21
N THR A 359 36.58 -18.68 10.10
CA THR A 359 37.99 -18.25 10.17
C THR A 359 38.34 -17.90 11.60
N VAL A 360 39.53 -18.30 12.03
CA VAL A 360 40.03 -18.11 13.40
C VAL A 360 41.35 -17.37 13.33
N GLY A 361 41.50 -16.32 14.14
CA GLY A 361 42.75 -15.58 14.29
C GLY A 361 43.86 -16.46 14.89
N SER A 362 45.12 -16.17 14.54
CA SER A 362 46.27 -17.00 14.91
C SER A 362 46.53 -17.15 16.42
N GLU A 363 45.96 -16.29 17.25
CA GLU A 363 46.12 -16.29 18.71
C GLU A 363 44.88 -16.83 19.46
N VAL A 364 43.83 -17.22 18.73
CA VAL A 364 42.62 -17.79 19.33
C VAL A 364 42.77 -19.32 19.45
N SER A 365 42.65 -19.85 20.67
CA SER A 365 42.74 -21.29 20.96
C SER A 365 41.41 -21.94 21.37
N GLN A 366 40.41 -21.14 21.73
CA GLN A 366 39.12 -21.62 22.24
C GLN A 366 38.20 -22.19 21.16
N TRP A 367 38.33 -21.70 19.92
CA TRP A 367 37.43 -22.02 18.80
C TRP A 367 38.21 -22.51 17.59
N GLN A 368 37.62 -23.41 16.82
CA GLN A 368 38.16 -23.93 15.57
C GLN A 368 37.15 -23.79 14.43
N VAL A 369 37.65 -23.80 13.18
CA VAL A 369 36.78 -23.75 12.00
C VAL A 369 35.83 -24.95 11.99
N GLY A 370 34.55 -24.69 11.78
CA GLY A 370 33.48 -25.68 11.80
C GLY A 370 32.68 -25.72 13.10
N ASP A 371 33.15 -25.08 14.18
CA ASP A 371 32.38 -25.03 15.43
C ASP A 371 31.05 -24.30 15.25
N GLU A 372 29.98 -24.87 15.82
CA GLU A 372 28.66 -24.26 15.84
C GLU A 372 28.47 -23.43 17.11
N VAL A 373 28.13 -22.15 16.94
CA VAL A 373 28.16 -21.17 18.03
C VAL A 373 26.89 -20.32 18.07
N ILE A 374 26.54 -19.90 19.28
CA ILE A 374 25.59 -18.83 19.56
C ILE A 374 26.40 -17.55 19.78
N LEU A 375 26.01 -16.45 19.13
CA LEU A 375 26.65 -15.14 19.28
C LEU A 375 25.98 -14.36 20.41
N ALA A 376 26.76 -14.00 21.43
CA ALA A 376 26.34 -13.25 22.60
C ALA A 376 26.45 -11.73 22.35
N TYR A 377 25.30 -11.08 22.18
CA TYR A 377 25.18 -9.63 21.97
C TYR A 377 26.16 -9.03 20.92
N PRO A 378 26.20 -9.56 19.67
CA PRO A 378 27.09 -9.02 18.64
C PRO A 378 26.66 -7.61 18.19
N GLY A 379 25.35 -7.32 18.17
CA GLY A 379 24.78 -6.02 17.77
C GLY A 379 24.60 -5.86 16.25
N ASN A 380 25.11 -6.81 15.47
CA ASN A 380 25.13 -6.81 14.01
C ASN A 380 24.92 -8.21 13.41
N ALA A 381 24.21 -9.12 14.09
CA ALA A 381 23.98 -10.49 13.59
C ALA A 381 23.12 -10.59 12.33
N PHE A 382 22.37 -9.55 11.94
CA PHE A 382 21.78 -9.46 10.59
C PHE A 382 22.88 -9.08 9.59
N SER A 383 23.86 -9.97 9.43
CA SER A 383 25.01 -9.89 8.51
C SER A 383 25.34 -11.29 8.01
N SER A 384 25.90 -11.42 6.80
CA SER A 384 26.38 -12.72 6.30
C SER A 384 27.51 -13.29 7.17
N PHE A 385 28.42 -12.42 7.62
CA PHE A 385 29.55 -12.76 8.47
C PHE A 385 29.70 -11.74 9.58
N VAL A 386 29.98 -12.22 10.79
CA VAL A 386 30.29 -11.38 11.96
C VAL A 386 31.70 -11.72 12.42
N THR A 387 32.56 -10.71 12.52
CA THR A 387 33.87 -10.82 13.14
C THR A 387 33.79 -10.28 14.57
N CYS A 388 34.07 -11.10 15.57
CA CYS A 388 33.93 -10.74 16.99
C CYS A 388 35.07 -11.31 17.87
N SER A 389 35.03 -10.98 19.16
CA SER A 389 35.91 -11.60 20.16
C SER A 389 35.55 -13.08 20.33
N PRO A 390 36.50 -13.99 20.61
CA PRO A 390 36.18 -15.36 21.01
C PRO A 390 35.30 -15.42 22.27
N ASP A 391 35.41 -14.42 23.16
CA ASP A 391 34.55 -14.29 24.35
C ASP A 391 33.09 -13.98 24.02
N ASP A 392 32.79 -13.45 22.83
CA ASP A 392 31.42 -13.13 22.40
C ASP A 392 30.67 -14.39 21.86
N LEU A 393 31.29 -15.57 21.95
CA LEU A 393 30.75 -16.83 21.43
C LEU A 393 30.43 -17.81 22.56
N LEU A 394 29.33 -18.55 22.39
CA LEU A 394 28.89 -19.62 23.27
C LEU A 394 28.71 -20.90 22.45
N ALA A 395 29.07 -22.05 23.02
CA ALA A 395 28.91 -23.33 22.33
C ALA A 395 27.42 -23.63 22.16
N LYS A 396 27.00 -23.96 20.94
CA LYS A 396 25.62 -24.36 20.67
C LYS A 396 25.34 -25.74 21.30
N PRO A 397 24.21 -25.95 22.01
CA PRO A 397 23.80 -27.27 22.44
C PRO A 397 23.71 -28.22 21.24
N SER A 398 24.36 -29.38 21.36
CA SER A 398 24.56 -30.32 20.25
C SER A 398 23.25 -30.95 19.77
N ASN A 399 22.26 -31.06 20.66
CA ASN A 399 20.94 -31.62 20.42
C ASN A 399 19.97 -30.68 19.68
N LEU A 400 20.34 -29.41 19.42
CA LEU A 400 19.48 -28.41 18.79
C LEU A 400 19.94 -28.09 17.36
N SER A 401 19.01 -27.67 16.50
CA SER A 401 19.33 -27.05 15.21
C SER A 401 19.82 -25.59 15.37
N MET A 402 20.38 -25.01 14.31
CA MET A 402 20.75 -23.58 14.30
C MET A 402 19.56 -22.64 14.54
N VAL A 403 18.40 -22.97 13.98
CA VAL A 403 17.17 -22.18 14.14
C VAL A 403 16.68 -22.25 15.58
N GLU A 404 16.69 -23.44 16.19
CA GLU A 404 16.30 -23.63 17.59
C GLU A 404 17.26 -22.91 18.54
N ALA A 405 18.58 -23.03 18.30
CA ALA A 405 19.59 -22.34 19.09
C ALA A 405 19.46 -20.81 19.03
N ALA A 406 19.08 -20.28 17.86
CA ALA A 406 18.82 -18.85 17.67
C ALA A 406 17.63 -18.33 18.50
N THR A 407 16.80 -19.19 19.11
CA THR A 407 15.70 -18.76 19.98
C THR A 407 16.12 -18.51 21.44
N ILE A 408 17.37 -18.82 21.80
CA ILE A 408 17.78 -18.97 23.20
C ILE A 408 18.26 -17.66 23.83
N PHE A 409 19.32 -17.07 23.28
CA PHE A 409 20.21 -16.15 24.01
C PHE A 409 19.47 -15.00 24.71
N MET A 410 18.88 -14.06 23.97
CA MET A 410 18.31 -12.85 24.58
C MET A 410 17.13 -13.19 25.49
N SER A 411 16.28 -14.14 25.11
CA SER A 411 15.06 -14.46 25.87
C SER A 411 15.35 -15.19 27.18
N PHE A 412 16.15 -16.27 27.13
CA PHE A 412 16.47 -17.03 28.33
C PHE A 412 17.46 -16.30 29.24
N PHE A 413 18.41 -15.53 28.72
CA PHE A 413 19.34 -14.79 29.57
C PHE A 413 18.61 -13.67 30.31
N THR A 414 17.70 -12.96 29.64
CA THR A 414 16.84 -11.96 30.29
C THR A 414 15.99 -12.60 31.40
N ALA A 415 15.30 -13.70 31.10
CA ALA A 415 14.43 -14.37 32.06
C ALA A 415 15.21 -15.00 33.22
N TYR A 416 16.34 -15.65 32.95
CA TYR A 416 17.18 -16.28 33.97
C TYR A 416 17.79 -15.23 34.89
N TYR A 417 18.40 -14.18 34.34
CA TYR A 417 18.96 -13.11 35.17
C TYR A 417 17.89 -12.42 36.04
N GLY A 418 16.73 -12.11 35.46
CA GLY A 418 15.62 -11.51 36.20
C GLY A 418 15.08 -12.40 37.31
N LEU A 419 14.69 -13.64 36.98
CA LEU A 419 14.01 -14.56 37.92
C LEU A 419 14.98 -15.17 38.93
N HIS A 420 16.16 -15.61 38.50
CA HIS A 420 17.12 -16.34 39.34
C HIS A 420 18.10 -15.39 40.03
N ASN A 421 18.81 -14.52 39.30
CA ASN A 421 19.88 -13.72 39.91
C ASN A 421 19.35 -12.52 40.71
N LEU A 422 18.37 -11.80 40.17
CA LEU A 422 17.79 -10.61 40.81
C LEU A 422 16.67 -10.98 41.79
N ALA A 423 15.59 -11.57 41.29
CA ALA A 423 14.42 -11.89 42.12
C ALA A 423 14.61 -13.13 43.00
N LYS A 424 15.58 -14.01 42.70
CA LYS A 424 15.92 -15.21 43.48
C LYS A 424 14.70 -16.06 43.81
N ILE A 425 13.90 -16.35 42.79
CA ILE A 425 12.65 -17.10 42.94
C ILE A 425 12.86 -18.45 43.65
N GLN A 426 11.94 -18.79 44.54
CA GLN A 426 11.96 -20.01 45.33
C GLN A 426 10.82 -20.95 44.89
N PRO A 427 11.00 -22.28 45.05
CA PRO A 427 9.92 -23.22 44.81
C PRO A 427 8.67 -22.90 45.62
N GLY A 428 7.51 -22.91 44.97
CA GLY A 428 6.20 -22.61 45.56
C GLY A 428 5.81 -21.13 45.58
N GLU A 429 6.71 -20.21 45.20
CA GLU A 429 6.35 -18.80 45.02
C GLU A 429 5.45 -18.60 43.80
N LYS A 430 4.57 -17.60 43.87
CA LYS A 430 3.70 -17.21 42.76
C LYS A 430 4.40 -16.15 41.92
N VAL A 431 4.46 -16.36 40.61
CA VAL A 431 5.03 -15.41 39.66
C VAL A 431 4.01 -15.01 38.60
N LEU A 432 3.80 -13.70 38.45
CA LEU A 432 3.04 -13.14 37.33
C LEU A 432 3.98 -12.79 36.17
N ILE A 433 3.71 -13.35 35.00
CA ILE A 433 4.51 -13.15 33.78
C ILE A 433 3.63 -12.42 32.75
N HIS A 434 4.02 -11.19 32.40
CA HIS A 434 3.35 -10.44 31.35
C HIS A 434 3.84 -10.80 29.95
N ALA A 435 2.95 -10.64 28.96
CA ALA A 435 3.21 -10.96 27.56
C ALA A 435 3.78 -12.38 27.39
N ALA A 436 3.22 -13.33 28.14
CA ALA A 436 3.77 -14.68 28.33
C ALA A 436 3.87 -15.51 27.04
N SER A 437 3.21 -15.11 25.96
CA SER A 437 3.33 -15.74 24.63
C SER A 437 4.51 -15.26 23.80
N GLY A 438 5.17 -14.15 24.17
CA GLY A 438 6.35 -13.62 23.46
C GLY A 438 7.64 -14.33 23.89
N GLY A 439 8.77 -13.99 23.26
CA GLY A 439 10.06 -14.64 23.51
C GLY A 439 10.49 -14.67 24.99
N ALA A 440 10.67 -13.50 25.62
CA ALA A 440 11.06 -13.41 27.03
C ALA A 440 10.00 -14.00 27.97
N GLY A 441 8.71 -13.84 27.65
CA GLY A 441 7.60 -14.40 28.43
C GLY A 441 7.60 -15.93 28.42
N GLN A 442 7.77 -16.55 27.26
CA GLN A 442 7.84 -18.02 27.13
C GLN A 442 9.08 -18.60 27.83
N ALA A 443 10.23 -17.92 27.73
CA ALA A 443 11.42 -18.31 28.46
C ALA A 443 11.22 -18.21 30.00
N ALA A 444 10.59 -17.12 30.46
CA ALA A 444 10.25 -16.92 31.86
C ALA A 444 9.26 -17.99 32.39
N VAL A 445 8.28 -18.42 31.57
CA VAL A 445 7.36 -19.51 31.94
C VAL A 445 8.13 -20.81 32.16
N GLN A 446 8.99 -21.21 31.22
CA GLN A 446 9.77 -22.45 31.35
C GLN A 446 10.69 -22.41 32.58
N LEU A 447 11.38 -21.29 32.80
CA LEU A 447 12.28 -21.10 33.94
C LEU A 447 11.53 -21.08 35.28
N ALA A 448 10.39 -20.39 35.35
CA ALA A 448 9.56 -20.37 36.55
C ALA A 448 9.07 -21.78 36.92
N GLN A 449 8.60 -22.55 35.93
CA GLN A 449 8.18 -23.94 36.14
C GLN A 449 9.36 -24.84 36.57
N PHE A 450 10.52 -24.69 35.92
CA PHE A 450 11.74 -25.41 36.28
C PHE A 450 12.19 -25.11 37.72
N LEU A 451 12.08 -23.84 38.15
CA LEU A 451 12.40 -23.39 39.52
C LEU A 451 11.28 -23.72 40.53
N GLY A 452 10.21 -24.38 40.09
CA GLY A 452 9.12 -24.85 40.95
C GLY A 452 8.11 -23.77 41.38
N ALA A 453 8.05 -22.63 40.69
CA ALA A 453 7.12 -21.55 40.96
C ALA A 453 5.72 -21.79 40.34
N GLU A 454 4.68 -21.26 40.97
CA GLU A 454 3.32 -21.24 40.41
C GLU A 454 3.17 -20.07 39.43
N VAL A 455 2.92 -20.36 38.16
CA VAL A 455 2.85 -19.36 37.09
C VAL A 455 1.44 -18.79 36.95
N TYR A 456 1.35 -17.47 37.00
CA TYR A 456 0.25 -16.64 36.56
C TYR A 456 0.70 -15.93 35.28
N ALA A 457 -0.06 -16.04 34.19
CA ALA A 457 0.37 -15.52 32.91
C ALA A 457 -0.67 -14.57 32.33
N THR A 458 -0.20 -13.51 31.65
CA THR A 458 -1.07 -12.69 30.80
C THR A 458 -0.65 -12.78 29.33
N THR A 459 -1.62 -12.84 28.43
CA THR A 459 -1.40 -12.68 26.99
C THR A 459 -2.63 -12.09 26.30
N SER A 460 -2.52 -11.71 25.02
CA SER A 460 -3.67 -11.27 24.22
C SER A 460 -4.72 -12.37 24.08
N PRO A 461 -6.02 -12.05 24.02
CA PRO A 461 -7.11 -13.03 24.04
C PRO A 461 -6.94 -14.18 23.04
N GLN A 462 -6.51 -13.88 21.81
CA GLN A 462 -6.36 -14.84 20.72
C GLN A 462 -5.27 -15.91 20.99
N LYS A 463 -4.37 -15.68 21.95
CA LYS A 463 -3.25 -16.58 22.30
C LYS A 463 -3.42 -17.26 23.65
N MET A 464 -4.50 -16.98 24.38
CA MET A 464 -4.71 -17.55 25.71
C MET A 464 -4.87 -19.08 25.66
N ALA A 465 -5.52 -19.60 24.62
CA ALA A 465 -5.69 -21.03 24.40
C ALA A 465 -4.33 -21.76 24.36
N PHE A 466 -3.38 -21.22 23.60
CA PHE A 466 -2.03 -21.78 23.49
C PHE A 466 -1.33 -21.91 24.86
N LEU A 467 -1.41 -20.89 25.72
CA LEU A 467 -0.80 -20.95 27.05
C LEU A 467 -1.47 -21.99 27.96
N ARG A 468 -2.78 -22.16 27.85
CA ARG A 468 -3.51 -23.20 28.60
C ARG A 468 -3.13 -24.60 28.12
N GLU A 469 -2.94 -24.80 26.82
CA GLU A 469 -2.44 -26.06 26.25
C GLU A 469 -1.01 -26.41 26.71
N GLN A 470 -0.18 -25.41 27.03
CA GLN A 470 1.12 -25.61 27.69
C GLN A 470 1.02 -26.00 29.17
N GLY A 471 -0.20 -26.14 29.71
CA GLY A 471 -0.44 -26.51 31.10
C GLY A 471 -0.37 -25.35 32.09
N ILE A 472 -0.38 -24.09 31.62
CA ILE A 472 -0.48 -22.93 32.51
C ILE A 472 -1.91 -22.82 33.03
N LYS A 473 -2.06 -22.95 34.35
CA LYS A 473 -3.37 -22.98 35.01
C LYS A 473 -4.08 -21.63 35.01
N HIS A 474 -3.33 -20.56 35.27
CA HIS A 474 -3.89 -19.20 35.44
C HIS A 474 -3.45 -18.33 34.26
N VAL A 475 -4.36 -18.14 33.29
CA VAL A 475 -4.10 -17.37 32.07
C VAL A 475 -5.14 -16.28 31.92
N MET A 476 -4.67 -15.02 31.90
CA MET A 476 -5.48 -13.80 31.99
C MET A 476 -5.19 -12.85 30.81
N ASN A 477 -6.05 -11.86 30.58
CA ASN A 477 -5.93 -10.95 29.45
C ASN A 477 -4.83 -9.90 29.70
N SER A 478 -3.87 -9.76 28.77
CA SER A 478 -2.80 -8.74 28.86
C SER A 478 -3.15 -7.40 28.21
N ARG A 479 -4.38 -7.22 27.71
CA ARG A 479 -4.85 -5.98 27.07
C ARG A 479 -5.67 -5.09 28.01
N THR A 480 -6.13 -5.64 29.13
CA THR A 480 -6.82 -4.92 30.19
C THR A 480 -6.02 -5.03 31.49
N THR A 481 -6.32 -4.17 32.48
CA THR A 481 -5.72 -4.24 33.83
C THR A 481 -6.53 -5.09 34.80
N GLU A 482 -7.58 -5.76 34.33
CA GLU A 482 -8.48 -6.63 35.11
C GLU A 482 -7.76 -7.85 35.67
N PHE A 483 -6.61 -8.25 35.07
CA PHE A 483 -5.74 -9.29 35.63
C PHE A 483 -5.36 -8.99 37.08
N ALA A 484 -5.33 -7.72 37.50
CA ALA A 484 -4.99 -7.36 38.87
C ALA A 484 -6.06 -7.83 39.87
N ASP A 485 -7.33 -7.66 39.52
CA ASP A 485 -8.44 -8.09 40.37
C ASP A 485 -8.59 -9.62 40.33
N GLU A 486 -8.39 -10.24 39.15
CA GLU A 486 -8.38 -11.70 39.00
C GLU A 486 -7.23 -12.36 39.77
N VAL A 487 -6.02 -11.79 39.74
CA VAL A 487 -4.89 -12.25 40.56
C VAL A 487 -5.23 -12.15 42.04
N LYS A 488 -5.84 -11.05 42.50
CA LYS A 488 -6.27 -10.91 43.90
C LYS A 488 -7.29 -11.98 44.27
N GLU A 489 -8.26 -12.26 43.41
CA GLU A 489 -9.25 -13.31 43.65
C GLU A 489 -8.60 -14.69 43.75
N LEU A 490 -7.81 -15.08 42.74
CA LEU A 490 -7.13 -16.39 42.68
C LEU A 490 -6.15 -16.60 43.83
N THR A 491 -5.57 -15.52 44.36
CA THR A 491 -4.61 -15.57 45.48
C THR A 491 -5.24 -15.26 46.84
N GLN A 492 -6.56 -15.11 46.92
CA GLN A 492 -7.30 -14.76 48.15
C GLN A 492 -6.77 -13.48 48.82
N GLY A 493 -6.48 -12.46 47.99
CA GLY A 493 -5.99 -11.14 48.39
C GLY A 493 -4.49 -11.08 48.72
N LYS A 494 -3.76 -12.21 48.68
CA LYS A 494 -2.33 -12.25 49.02
C LYS A 494 -1.44 -11.66 47.92
N GLY A 495 -1.87 -11.70 46.67
CA GLY A 495 -1.06 -11.29 45.53
C GLY A 495 0.00 -12.31 45.13
N VAL A 496 0.94 -11.86 44.30
CA VAL A 496 2.06 -12.65 43.78
C VAL A 496 3.40 -12.20 44.38
N ASP A 497 4.35 -13.13 44.50
CA ASP A 497 5.65 -12.89 45.13
C ASP A 497 6.65 -12.24 44.16
N VAL A 498 6.52 -12.54 42.86
CA VAL A 498 7.32 -11.99 41.78
C VAL A 498 6.44 -11.50 40.63
N ILE A 499 6.80 -10.37 40.05
CA ILE A 499 6.26 -9.93 38.76
C ILE A 499 7.41 -9.83 37.77
N PHE A 500 7.25 -10.45 36.60
CA PHE A 500 8.11 -10.31 35.42
C PHE A 500 7.36 -9.51 34.35
N ASN A 501 7.66 -8.22 34.25
CA ASN A 501 6.91 -7.29 33.41
C ASN A 501 7.69 -6.79 32.20
N SER A 502 6.96 -6.60 31.10
CA SER A 502 7.39 -5.91 29.89
C SER A 502 6.36 -4.88 29.38
N LEU A 503 5.24 -4.69 30.09
CA LEU A 503 4.14 -3.81 29.72
C LEU A 503 4.19 -2.55 30.59
N THR A 504 4.65 -1.43 30.03
CA THR A 504 4.88 -0.18 30.79
C THR A 504 3.88 0.93 30.46
N HIS A 505 2.95 0.69 29.54
CA HIS A 505 1.97 1.69 29.12
C HIS A 505 0.82 1.82 30.12
N GLY A 506 0.21 3.00 30.19
CA GLY A 506 -0.97 3.24 31.03
C GLY A 506 -0.78 2.93 32.51
N GLU A 507 -1.72 2.19 33.09
CA GLU A 507 -1.75 1.91 34.54
C GLU A 507 -1.15 0.56 34.94
N TYR A 508 -0.44 -0.12 34.03
CA TYR A 508 0.07 -1.47 34.30
C TYR A 508 1.09 -1.50 35.44
N ILE A 509 2.01 -0.52 35.51
CA ILE A 509 3.00 -0.43 36.60
C ILE A 509 2.32 -0.28 37.97
N PRO A 510 1.45 0.72 38.22
CA PRO A 510 0.79 0.84 39.52
C PRO A 510 -0.12 -0.36 39.84
N LYS A 511 -0.85 -0.93 38.87
CA LYS A 511 -1.69 -2.12 39.09
C LYS A 511 -0.88 -3.36 39.45
N ASN A 512 0.29 -3.54 38.83
CA ASN A 512 1.23 -4.59 39.20
C ASN A 512 1.77 -4.42 40.63
N ILE A 513 2.13 -3.19 41.00
CA ILE A 513 2.60 -2.89 42.36
C ILE A 513 1.52 -3.20 43.40
N ASP A 514 0.25 -2.99 43.07
CA ASP A 514 -0.89 -3.22 43.97
C ASP A 514 -1.22 -4.70 44.22
N ILE A 515 -0.71 -5.60 43.38
CA ILE A 515 -0.92 -7.06 43.50
C ILE A 515 0.34 -7.82 43.92
N LEU A 516 1.43 -7.12 44.23
CA LEU A 516 2.60 -7.73 44.85
C LEU A 516 2.33 -8.04 46.33
N ALA A 517 2.65 -9.27 46.73
CA ALA A 517 2.70 -9.69 48.13
C ALA A 517 3.65 -8.80 48.95
N LEU A 518 3.53 -8.86 50.27
CA LEU A 518 4.41 -8.12 51.18
C LEU A 518 5.86 -8.53 50.96
N GLY A 519 6.74 -7.57 50.66
CA GLY A 519 8.16 -7.85 50.35
C GLY A 519 8.40 -8.43 48.96
N GLY A 520 7.39 -8.39 48.07
CA GLY A 520 7.46 -8.92 46.71
C GLY A 520 8.55 -8.27 45.85
N ARG A 521 8.89 -8.93 44.72
CA ARG A 521 9.94 -8.48 43.81
C ARG A 521 9.36 -8.15 42.44
N TYR A 522 9.65 -6.94 41.98
CA TYR A 522 9.15 -6.44 40.71
C TYR A 522 10.29 -6.32 39.70
N ILE A 523 10.32 -7.22 38.73
CA ILE A 523 11.24 -7.19 37.59
C ILE A 523 10.60 -6.40 36.45
N GLU A 524 11.31 -5.38 35.95
CA GLU A 524 10.89 -4.56 34.82
C GLU A 524 11.95 -4.64 33.71
N ILE A 525 11.56 -5.19 32.55
CA ILE A 525 12.40 -5.26 31.35
C ILE A 525 11.96 -4.29 30.26
N GLY A 526 10.84 -3.59 30.45
CA GLY A 526 10.46 -2.45 29.64
C GLY A 526 11.41 -1.27 29.87
N ARG A 527 11.51 -0.37 28.87
CA ARG A 527 12.42 0.79 28.93
C ARG A 527 11.78 2.13 28.64
N ILE A 528 10.51 2.14 28.22
CA ILE A 528 9.76 3.35 27.90
C ILE A 528 8.83 3.64 29.09
N ASN A 529 8.91 4.85 29.65
CA ASN A 529 8.06 5.33 30.75
C ASN A 529 8.05 4.44 32.01
N ILE A 530 9.19 3.83 32.34
CA ILE A 530 9.35 3.08 33.60
C ILE A 530 9.44 4.02 34.80
N TRP A 531 9.05 3.52 35.97
CA TRP A 531 9.19 4.28 37.22
C TRP A 531 10.63 4.23 37.75
N SER A 532 11.01 5.25 38.51
CA SER A 532 12.24 5.27 39.30
C SER A 532 12.07 4.46 40.60
N HIS A 533 13.18 4.14 41.27
CA HIS A 533 13.15 3.44 42.56
C HIS A 533 12.39 4.24 43.63
N GLU A 534 12.52 5.57 43.61
CA GLU A 534 11.85 6.48 44.53
C GLU A 534 10.33 6.47 44.33
N GLN A 535 9.87 6.48 43.08
CA GLN A 535 8.43 6.43 42.74
C GLN A 535 7.81 5.11 43.18
N VAL A 536 8.50 3.99 42.97
CA VAL A 536 8.05 2.67 43.42
C VAL A 536 8.01 2.61 44.95
N SER A 537 9.09 3.05 45.61
CA SER A 537 9.20 3.07 47.08
C SER A 537 8.16 3.98 47.74
N GLN A 538 7.79 5.10 47.10
CA GLN A 538 6.73 5.99 47.57
C GLN A 538 5.37 5.28 47.61
N ARG A 539 5.09 4.35 46.68
CA ARG A 539 3.83 3.59 46.63
C ARG A 539 3.88 2.36 47.53
N ARG A 540 4.96 1.59 47.45
CA ARG A 540 5.19 0.34 48.19
C ARG A 540 6.65 0.29 48.65
N PRO A 541 6.96 0.78 49.87
CA PRO A 541 8.34 0.82 50.35
C PRO A 541 8.92 -0.56 50.70
N ASP A 542 8.06 -1.57 50.82
CA ASP A 542 8.45 -2.94 51.16
C ASP A 542 8.92 -3.78 49.96
N ILE A 543 8.54 -3.41 48.73
CA ILE A 543 8.87 -4.22 47.54
C ILE A 543 10.27 -3.92 47.01
N LYS A 544 10.89 -4.93 46.38
CA LYS A 544 12.18 -4.78 45.71
C LYS A 544 11.95 -4.59 44.22
N TYR A 545 12.39 -3.45 43.69
CA TYR A 545 12.25 -3.11 42.29
C TYR A 545 13.55 -3.36 41.54
N PHE A 546 13.45 -4.03 40.38
CA PHE A 546 14.58 -4.49 39.57
C PHE A 546 14.37 -4.11 38.09
N PRO A 547 14.51 -2.81 37.74
CA PRO A 547 14.58 -2.41 36.35
C PRO A 547 15.96 -2.74 35.80
N PHE A 548 16.04 -3.45 34.67
CA PHE A 548 17.32 -3.70 34.00
C PHE A 548 17.16 -3.80 32.48
N ASP A 549 18.26 -3.63 31.76
CA ASP A 549 18.36 -3.92 30.32
C ASP A 549 19.60 -4.76 30.08
N MET A 550 19.41 -5.95 29.52
CA MET A 550 20.51 -6.89 29.27
C MET A 550 21.60 -6.28 28.39
N SER A 551 21.27 -5.35 27.50
CA SER A 551 22.26 -4.69 26.66
C SER A 551 23.27 -3.87 27.48
N ASP A 552 22.81 -3.19 28.55
CA ASP A 552 23.69 -2.47 29.48
C ASP A 552 24.57 -3.46 30.26
N GLU A 553 24.00 -4.57 30.71
CA GLU A 553 24.69 -5.62 31.47
C GLU A 553 25.82 -6.28 30.65
N PHE A 554 25.55 -6.63 29.39
CA PHE A 554 26.54 -7.23 28.48
C PHE A 554 27.68 -6.28 28.12
N VAL A 555 27.40 -4.98 27.98
CA VAL A 555 28.44 -3.97 27.72
C VAL A 555 29.28 -3.71 28.97
N ARG A 556 28.67 -3.80 30.16
CA ARG A 556 29.36 -3.52 31.44
C ARG A 556 30.32 -4.62 31.86
N ASP A 557 29.94 -5.89 31.73
CA ASP A 557 30.78 -7.05 32.06
C ASP A 557 30.75 -8.07 30.91
N LYS A 558 31.84 -8.16 30.15
CA LYS A 558 31.96 -9.12 29.03
C LYS A 558 31.99 -10.58 29.46
N GLN A 559 32.20 -10.88 30.73
CA GLN A 559 32.12 -12.26 31.25
C GLN A 559 30.73 -12.58 31.79
N PHE A 560 29.80 -11.63 31.77
CA PHE A 560 28.46 -11.80 32.32
C PHE A 560 27.66 -12.88 31.58
N HIS A 561 27.64 -12.86 30.25
CA HIS A 561 26.95 -13.90 29.48
C HIS A 561 27.60 -15.27 29.62
N ALA A 562 28.94 -15.35 29.73
CA ALA A 562 29.63 -16.61 29.97
C ALA A 562 29.16 -17.27 31.28
N LYS A 563 29.09 -16.50 32.38
CA LYS A 563 28.61 -16.98 33.69
C LYS A 563 27.16 -17.48 33.64
N LEU A 564 26.26 -16.78 32.94
CA LEU A 564 24.87 -17.23 32.80
C LEU A 564 24.77 -18.49 31.93
N TRP A 565 25.66 -18.63 30.94
CA TRP A 565 25.65 -19.80 30.06
C TRP A 565 26.16 -21.06 30.74
N GLU A 566 27.10 -20.97 31.68
CA GLU A 566 27.54 -22.12 32.50
C GLU A 566 26.37 -22.83 33.16
N ASP A 567 25.39 -22.08 33.65
CA ASP A 567 24.17 -22.61 34.26
C ASP A 567 23.15 -23.10 33.21
N LEU A 568 22.93 -22.30 32.15
CA LEU A 568 21.87 -22.56 31.18
C LEU A 568 22.19 -23.70 30.20
N ALA A 569 23.47 -23.87 29.82
CA ALA A 569 23.87 -24.80 28.76
C ALA A 569 23.44 -26.25 29.07
N TYR A 570 23.69 -26.71 30.30
CA TYR A 570 23.30 -28.05 30.73
C TYR A 570 21.79 -28.26 30.75
N LEU A 571 21.00 -27.22 31.02
CA LEU A 571 19.53 -27.33 31.03
C LEU A 571 18.96 -27.57 29.63
N PHE A 572 19.59 -27.01 28.59
CA PHE A 572 19.22 -27.30 27.19
C PHE A 572 19.74 -28.66 26.72
N GLU A 573 20.97 -29.04 27.09
CA GLU A 573 21.54 -30.37 26.78
C GLU A 573 20.73 -31.50 27.44
N SER A 574 20.32 -31.34 28.69
CA SER A 574 19.46 -32.30 29.41
C SER A 574 18.00 -32.32 28.95
N GLY A 575 17.57 -31.32 28.16
CA GLY A 575 16.18 -31.13 27.75
C GLY A 575 15.24 -30.59 28.84
N SER A 576 15.79 -30.14 29.97
CA SER A 576 15.04 -29.48 31.05
C SER A 576 14.45 -28.13 30.60
N LEU A 577 15.20 -27.41 29.75
CA LEU A 577 14.71 -26.27 28.99
C LEU A 577 14.71 -26.63 27.50
N LYS A 578 13.75 -26.08 26.76
CA LYS A 578 13.58 -26.32 25.32
C LYS A 578 13.67 -25.02 24.53
N SER A 579 14.01 -25.13 23.25
CA SER A 579 13.86 -24.02 22.31
C SER A 579 12.44 -23.45 22.35
N LEU A 580 12.31 -22.15 22.10
CA LEU A 580 11.01 -21.51 22.07
C LEU A 580 10.25 -21.90 20.78
N PRO A 581 8.90 -21.86 20.77
CA PRO A 581 8.16 -21.87 19.51
C PRO A 581 8.70 -20.80 18.57
N TYR A 582 8.82 -21.10 17.28
CA TYR A 582 9.34 -20.13 16.33
C TYR A 582 8.63 -20.14 14.98
N LYS A 583 8.70 -19.01 14.29
CA LYS A 583 8.34 -18.88 12.88
C LYS A 583 9.55 -18.44 12.06
N VAL A 584 9.84 -19.18 11.00
CA VAL A 584 10.99 -18.91 10.13
C VAL A 584 10.58 -18.01 8.97
N PHE A 585 11.44 -17.04 8.64
CA PHE A 585 11.40 -16.25 7.42
C PHE A 585 12.77 -16.33 6.74
N PRO A 586 12.85 -16.43 5.41
CA PRO A 586 14.13 -16.32 4.73
C PRO A 586 14.61 -14.85 4.73
N SER A 587 15.92 -14.61 4.59
CA SER A 587 16.52 -13.26 4.71
C SER A 587 15.92 -12.22 3.76
N GLU A 588 15.47 -12.63 2.59
CA GLU A 588 14.81 -11.76 1.63
C GLU A 588 13.45 -11.22 2.10
N ASP A 589 12.81 -11.91 3.05
CA ASP A 589 11.51 -11.54 3.60
C ASP A 589 11.67 -10.88 4.99
N VAL A 590 12.85 -10.27 5.26
CA VAL A 590 13.17 -9.65 6.56
C VAL A 590 12.19 -8.53 6.94
N VAL A 591 11.70 -7.75 5.96
CA VAL A 591 10.67 -6.73 6.19
C VAL A 591 9.39 -7.37 6.73
N GLU A 592 8.97 -8.50 6.15
CA GLU A 592 7.80 -9.25 6.62
C GLU A 592 8.03 -9.88 8.00
N ALA A 593 9.25 -10.34 8.28
CA ALA A 593 9.61 -10.83 9.61
C ALA A 593 9.44 -9.73 10.69
N PHE A 594 9.91 -8.50 10.41
CA PHE A 594 9.74 -7.34 11.30
C PHE A 594 8.27 -6.93 11.41
N ARG A 595 7.50 -6.90 10.30
CA ARG A 595 6.05 -6.62 10.32
C ARG A 595 5.27 -7.67 11.12
N HIS A 596 5.65 -8.94 11.01
CA HIS A 596 5.03 -10.02 11.76
C HIS A 596 5.27 -9.86 13.28
N MET A 597 6.45 -9.35 13.66
CA MET A 597 6.74 -8.97 15.04
C MET A 597 5.91 -7.76 15.49
N GLN A 598 5.87 -6.70 14.68
CA GLN A 598 5.14 -5.46 14.97
C GLN A 598 3.66 -5.71 15.26
N HIS A 599 3.00 -6.54 14.45
CA HIS A 599 1.58 -6.89 14.65
C HIS A 599 1.33 -7.84 15.84
N SER A 600 2.37 -8.30 16.53
CA SER A 600 2.30 -9.26 17.65
C SER A 600 1.48 -10.52 17.30
N LYS A 601 1.52 -10.98 16.04
CA LYS A 601 0.81 -12.20 15.61
C LYS A 601 1.57 -13.50 15.96
N HIS A 602 2.81 -13.39 16.42
CA HIS A 602 3.66 -14.52 16.74
C HIS A 602 3.47 -15.06 18.16
N ILE A 603 3.87 -16.32 18.32
CA ILE A 603 4.07 -17.03 19.58
C ILE A 603 5.55 -17.43 19.61
N GLY A 604 6.24 -17.16 20.72
CA GLY A 604 7.68 -17.39 20.87
C GLY A 604 8.52 -16.41 20.06
N LYS A 605 9.34 -16.91 19.11
CA LYS A 605 10.33 -16.14 18.36
C LYS A 605 10.06 -16.09 16.86
N ILE A 606 10.55 -15.04 16.20
CA ILE A 606 10.62 -14.96 14.75
C ILE A 606 12.10 -15.07 14.39
N VAL A 607 12.44 -16.03 13.52
CA VAL A 607 13.83 -16.35 13.16
C VAL A 607 14.01 -16.13 11.66
N VAL A 608 15.04 -15.37 11.30
CA VAL A 608 15.43 -15.12 9.92
C VAL A 608 16.62 -16.03 9.56
N THR A 609 16.50 -16.83 8.51
CA THR A 609 17.57 -17.71 8.02
C THR A 609 18.40 -17.03 6.95
N MET A 610 19.73 -17.13 7.07
CA MET A 610 20.68 -16.58 6.12
C MET A 610 21.05 -17.61 5.03
N PRO A 611 21.34 -17.19 3.78
CA PRO A 611 21.69 -18.11 2.70
C PRO A 611 22.93 -18.97 2.92
N GLU A 612 22.91 -20.16 2.33
CA GLU A 612 23.96 -21.17 2.49
C GLU A 612 25.22 -20.88 1.65
N ILE A 613 25.09 -20.22 0.50
CA ILE A 613 26.19 -20.01 -0.45
C ILE A 613 26.45 -18.51 -0.60
N TYR A 614 27.68 -18.10 -0.27
CA TYR A 614 28.26 -16.82 -0.63
C TYR A 614 29.51 -17.13 -1.48
N SER A 615 29.67 -16.48 -2.62
CA SER A 615 30.77 -16.66 -3.55
C SER A 615 32.02 -16.15 -2.89
N SER A 616 33.00 -17.02 -2.73
CA SER A 616 34.37 -16.63 -2.41
C SER A 616 34.91 -15.79 -3.58
N ALA A 617 35.00 -14.48 -3.40
CA ALA A 617 35.83 -13.62 -4.24
C ALA A 617 37.33 -13.86 -3.97
N GLU A 618 37.77 -15.13 -3.98
CA GLU A 618 39.17 -15.53 -3.84
C GLU A 618 39.75 -16.15 -5.13
N ASP A 619 38.96 -16.38 -6.20
CA ASP A 619 39.45 -17.05 -7.43
C ASP A 619 39.52 -16.18 -8.70
N SER A 620 39.35 -14.85 -8.61
CA SER A 620 39.55 -13.96 -9.77
C SER A 620 40.37 -12.72 -9.42
N CYS A 621 41.52 -12.95 -8.81
CA CYS A 621 42.54 -11.92 -8.64
C CYS A 621 43.50 -11.96 -9.84
N GLN A 622 43.03 -11.62 -11.04
CA GLN A 622 43.89 -11.15 -12.12
C GLN A 622 43.06 -10.47 -13.23
N GLN A 623 43.35 -9.18 -13.39
CA GLN A 623 43.12 -8.32 -14.55
C GLN A 623 41.79 -7.55 -14.72
N VAL A 624 41.86 -6.27 -14.32
CA VAL A 624 41.52 -5.06 -15.11
C VAL A 624 40.03 -4.71 -15.30
N ASN A 625 39.50 -3.70 -14.60
CA ASN A 625 39.53 -2.27 -15.01
C ASN A 625 38.88 -1.39 -13.91
N GLN A 626 39.58 -0.32 -13.52
CA GLN A 626 39.11 0.73 -12.61
C GLN A 626 38.46 1.84 -13.44
N ASP A 627 37.32 2.36 -12.98
CA ASP A 627 36.84 3.71 -13.32
C ASP A 627 36.71 4.50 -11.99
N PRO A 628 36.86 5.84 -11.99
CA PRO A 628 37.68 6.53 -11.02
C PRO A 628 36.89 7.08 -9.83
N MET A 629 37.50 6.91 -8.66
CA MET A 629 37.18 7.65 -7.43
C MET A 629 37.68 9.10 -7.56
N ASN A 630 37.01 10.03 -6.91
CA ASN A 630 37.25 11.47 -7.05
C ASN A 630 38.70 11.82 -6.60
N HIS A 631 39.52 12.33 -7.51
CA HIS A 631 40.98 12.53 -7.31
C HIS A 631 41.34 13.42 -6.10
N GLN A 632 40.40 14.25 -5.65
CA GLN A 632 40.55 15.09 -4.45
C GLN A 632 40.42 14.32 -3.13
N GLU A 633 39.62 13.25 -3.07
CA GLU A 633 39.45 12.46 -1.84
C GLU A 633 40.66 11.58 -1.57
N GLU A 634 41.30 11.08 -2.63
CA GLU A 634 42.51 10.26 -2.53
C GLU A 634 43.72 11.10 -2.08
N LEU A 635 43.87 12.32 -2.61
CA LEU A 635 44.88 13.28 -2.16
C LEU A 635 44.69 13.69 -0.69
N LEU A 636 43.43 13.89 -0.26
CA LEU A 636 43.11 14.23 1.13
C LEU A 636 43.42 13.06 2.08
N TYR A 637 43.14 11.83 1.66
CA TYR A 637 43.46 10.64 2.43
C TYR A 637 44.98 10.45 2.58
N GLN A 638 45.75 10.65 1.51
CA GLN A 638 47.22 10.55 1.52
C GLN A 638 47.90 11.66 2.35
N LEU A 639 47.29 12.85 2.43
CA LEU A 639 47.73 13.92 3.34
C LEU A 639 47.44 13.59 4.81
N GLN A 640 46.30 12.95 5.10
CA GLN A 640 45.91 12.57 6.46
C GLN A 640 46.67 11.34 6.99
N SER A 641 47.08 10.44 6.11
CA SER A 641 47.94 9.29 6.44
C SER A 641 49.42 9.67 6.52
N GLY A 642 49.82 10.84 6.02
CA GLY A 642 51.21 11.33 6.00
C GLY A 642 52.05 10.75 4.86
N ASP A 643 51.41 10.16 3.85
CA ASP A 643 52.06 9.50 2.71
C ASP A 643 52.59 10.50 1.66
N ILE A 644 52.07 11.74 1.64
CA ILE A 644 52.59 12.84 0.81
C ILE A 644 52.73 14.13 1.62
N SER A 645 53.70 15.00 1.27
CA SER A 645 53.84 16.33 1.87
C SER A 645 52.88 17.34 1.24
N LEU A 646 52.52 18.37 2.00
CA LEU A 646 51.65 19.46 1.53
C LEU A 646 52.21 20.15 0.27
N GLU A 647 53.53 20.32 0.20
CA GLU A 647 54.24 20.94 -0.92
C GLU A 647 54.17 20.09 -2.22
N ASN A 648 54.16 18.76 -2.10
CA ASN A 648 54.00 17.85 -3.24
C ASN A 648 52.54 17.74 -3.71
N ALA A 649 51.58 17.83 -2.77
CA ALA A 649 50.16 17.89 -3.11
C ALA A 649 49.81 19.17 -3.90
N GLU A 650 50.45 20.31 -3.56
CA GLU A 650 50.27 21.56 -4.28
C GLU A 650 50.85 21.54 -5.71
N GLN A 651 51.99 20.89 -5.94
CA GLN A 651 52.53 20.72 -7.29
C GLN A 651 51.67 19.82 -8.18
N LEU A 652 51.05 18.78 -7.62
CA LEU A 652 50.14 17.88 -8.33
C LEU A 652 48.83 18.57 -8.72
N LEU A 653 48.38 19.56 -7.95
CA LEU A 653 47.19 20.36 -8.24
C LEU A 653 47.43 21.48 -9.26
N LEU A 654 48.68 21.94 -9.46
CA LEU A 654 49.02 23.11 -10.29
C LEU A 654 49.49 22.77 -11.73
N GLY A 655 49.55 21.50 -12.12
CA GLY A 655 49.54 21.04 -13.52
C GLY A 655 50.53 21.68 -14.50
N PHE A 656 51.84 21.41 -14.36
CA PHE A 656 52.84 21.81 -15.36
C PHE A 656 53.40 20.65 -16.23
N THR A 657 53.67 21.02 -17.49
CA THR A 657 54.45 20.41 -18.59
C THR A 657 53.81 19.37 -19.55
N ASP A 658 53.31 19.92 -20.66
CA ASP A 658 53.86 19.89 -22.05
C ASP A 658 53.97 18.63 -22.94
N GLU A 659 53.38 18.81 -24.13
CA GLU A 659 53.65 18.27 -25.49
C GLU A 659 53.36 16.80 -25.84
N GLN A 660 52.90 16.40 -27.04
CA GLN A 660 52.25 16.96 -28.25
C GLN A 660 51.95 15.71 -29.17
N ILE A 661 50.88 15.71 -29.99
CA ILE A 661 50.67 14.73 -31.08
C ILE A 661 50.46 15.52 -32.40
N PRO A 662 51.00 15.05 -33.56
CA PRO A 662 51.25 15.89 -34.72
C PRO A 662 50.10 15.99 -35.74
N VAL A 663 50.12 17.11 -36.47
CA VAL A 663 49.24 17.45 -37.61
C VAL A 663 49.99 17.26 -38.94
N LYS A 664 49.27 16.86 -39.99
CA LYS A 664 49.62 17.21 -41.39
C LYS A 664 48.37 17.62 -42.18
N THR A 665 48.57 18.66 -43.01
CA THR A 665 47.59 19.47 -43.74
C THR A 665 47.89 19.44 -45.25
N LEU A 666 46.92 19.78 -46.11
CA LEU A 666 47.11 20.68 -47.26
C LEU A 666 45.76 21.20 -47.83
N ASN A 667 45.85 22.31 -48.58
CA ASN A 667 44.95 23.47 -48.65
C ASN A 667 44.58 23.79 -50.12
N ASN A 668 43.38 24.30 -50.42
CA ASN A 668 43.03 24.85 -51.75
C ASN A 668 42.47 26.29 -51.74
N GLY A 669 42.82 27.08 -50.73
CA GLY A 669 42.69 28.54 -50.83
C GLY A 669 41.34 29.11 -50.43
N HIS A 670 40.50 28.35 -49.70
CA HIS A 670 39.67 28.83 -48.57
C HIS A 670 38.86 27.74 -47.81
N ASN A 671 39.06 26.43 -48.01
CA ASN A 671 38.26 25.36 -47.35
C ASN A 671 39.17 24.38 -46.58
N LYS A 672 39.00 24.08 -45.27
CA LYS A 672 37.84 23.64 -44.45
C LYS A 672 37.35 22.23 -44.85
N LEU A 673 37.47 21.26 -43.93
CA LEU A 673 37.02 19.86 -44.09
C LEU A 673 35.50 19.76 -43.91
N ILE A 674 34.77 19.11 -44.84
CA ILE A 674 33.31 18.86 -44.73
C ILE A 674 32.97 17.46 -45.30
N THR A 675 32.30 16.62 -44.51
CA THR A 675 31.57 15.40 -44.93
C THR A 675 30.41 15.14 -43.95
N THR A 676 29.22 15.71 -44.21
CA THR A 676 27.96 15.11 -44.74
C THR A 676 27.22 14.13 -43.81
N ASP A 677 26.25 14.67 -43.05
CA ASP A 677 24.88 14.12 -42.86
C ASP A 677 23.96 14.98 -41.94
N LYS A 678 24.24 16.28 -41.76
CA LYS A 678 23.56 17.09 -40.74
C LYS A 678 23.03 18.41 -41.29
N THR A 679 21.70 18.52 -41.35
CA THR A 679 20.93 19.73 -41.65
C THR A 679 21.27 20.90 -40.71
N GLU A 680 21.72 20.61 -39.48
CA GLU A 680 22.19 21.62 -38.52
C GLU A 680 23.48 22.33 -38.94
N GLU A 681 24.37 21.64 -39.67
CA GLU A 681 25.64 22.22 -40.11
C GLU A 681 25.44 23.19 -41.27
N ILE A 682 24.47 22.91 -42.14
CA ILE A 682 24.04 23.82 -43.23
C ILE A 682 23.38 25.07 -42.65
N LEU A 683 22.53 24.94 -41.63
CA LEU A 683 21.88 26.07 -40.96
C LEU A 683 22.87 26.95 -40.18
N SER A 684 23.88 26.34 -39.55
CA SER A 684 24.98 27.05 -38.89
C SER A 684 25.78 27.90 -39.89
N LEU A 685 26.16 27.32 -41.04
CA LEU A 685 26.92 28.01 -42.09
C LEU A 685 26.10 29.12 -42.79
N LEU A 686 24.78 28.97 -42.85
CA LEU A 686 23.85 30.00 -43.32
C LEU A 686 23.75 31.17 -42.32
N SER A 687 23.66 30.86 -41.03
CA SER A 687 23.57 31.86 -39.96
C SER A 687 24.87 32.65 -39.76
N SER A 688 26.02 32.05 -40.07
CA SER A 688 27.33 32.71 -40.02
C SER A 688 27.68 33.47 -41.31
N GLY A 689 26.85 33.38 -42.36
CA GLY A 689 27.06 34.03 -43.65
C GLY A 689 28.16 33.41 -44.52
N GLU A 690 28.64 32.22 -44.15
CA GLU A 690 29.71 31.51 -44.86
C GLU A 690 29.22 30.82 -46.14
N ILE A 691 27.91 30.57 -46.28
CA ILE A 691 27.27 30.09 -47.53
C ILE A 691 26.03 30.94 -47.87
N SER A 692 25.77 31.15 -49.16
CA SER A 692 24.59 31.89 -49.61
C SER A 692 23.33 31.01 -49.58
N LEU A 693 22.18 31.66 -49.39
CA LEU A 693 20.85 31.02 -49.37
C LEU A 693 20.57 30.20 -50.64
N GLU A 694 21.06 30.67 -51.79
CA GLU A 694 20.90 30.03 -53.10
C GLU A 694 21.72 28.73 -53.24
N ASN A 695 22.90 28.65 -52.59
CA ASN A 695 23.71 27.43 -52.58
C ASN A 695 23.19 26.39 -51.58
N ALA A 696 22.53 26.82 -50.50
CA ALA A 696 21.88 25.94 -49.53
C ALA A 696 20.57 25.33 -50.06
N GLN A 697 19.85 26.04 -50.94
CA GLN A 697 18.59 25.58 -51.55
C GLN A 697 18.78 24.45 -52.57
N ASN A 698 19.88 24.45 -53.35
CA ASN A 698 20.18 23.37 -54.30
C ASN A 698 20.54 22.02 -53.64
N LEU A 699 20.79 22.00 -52.33
CA LEU A 699 21.13 20.80 -51.56
C LEU A 699 19.90 20.09 -50.97
N LEU A 700 18.67 20.62 -51.13
CA LEU A 700 17.48 20.19 -50.37
C LEU A 700 16.21 19.85 -51.19
N GLU A 701 16.26 19.72 -52.52
CA GLU A 701 15.07 19.37 -53.32
C GLU A 701 14.95 17.87 -53.68
N THR A 702 13.89 17.20 -53.18
CA THR A 702 13.00 16.25 -53.90
C THR A 702 11.82 15.84 -52.99
N VAL A 703 10.64 16.50 -53.11
CA VAL A 703 9.35 16.01 -53.71
C VAL A 703 8.54 15.05 -52.79
N ASP A 704 7.22 15.16 -52.55
CA ASP A 704 6.15 16.13 -52.86
C ASP A 704 4.84 15.72 -52.12
N LEU A 705 3.90 16.67 -52.05
CA LEU A 705 2.60 16.71 -51.37
C LEU A 705 1.46 16.12 -52.25
N ASN A 706 0.33 15.72 -51.63
CA ASN A 706 -1.05 16.01 -52.09
C ASN A 706 -2.12 15.54 -51.08
N SER A 707 -2.99 16.46 -50.62
CA SER A 707 -4.31 16.23 -49.97
C SER A 707 -5.44 16.32 -51.05
N PRO A 708 -6.80 16.35 -50.84
CA PRO A 708 -7.62 16.64 -49.63
C PRO A 708 -9.06 15.96 -49.46
N THR A 709 -9.71 16.25 -48.31
CA THR A 709 -11.16 16.60 -48.04
C THR A 709 -12.38 15.62 -48.02
N ASN A 710 -12.97 15.46 -46.81
CA ASN A 710 -14.33 15.87 -46.30
C ASN A 710 -15.69 15.25 -46.79
N LYS A 711 -16.52 14.66 -45.88
CA LYS A 711 -18.01 14.92 -45.66
C LYS A 711 -18.74 13.91 -44.71
N ASN A 712 -19.92 14.32 -44.25
CA ASN A 712 -20.70 13.99 -43.02
C ASN A 712 -21.86 12.93 -43.13
N LEU A 713 -22.23 12.34 -41.96
CA LEU A 713 -23.57 11.98 -41.39
C LEU A 713 -24.35 10.68 -41.83
N PRO A 714 -25.33 10.15 -41.04
CA PRO A 714 -25.36 8.79 -40.44
C PRO A 714 -26.61 7.95 -40.81
N THR A 715 -26.81 6.72 -40.26
CA THR A 715 -28.14 6.13 -39.88
C THR A 715 -28.04 4.70 -39.30
N ALA A 716 -28.93 4.39 -38.35
CA ALA A 716 -29.18 3.08 -37.73
C ALA A 716 -30.46 2.43 -38.30
N PHE A 717 -30.61 1.09 -38.20
CA PHE A 717 -31.76 0.33 -38.73
C PHE A 717 -32.49 -0.54 -37.67
N PRO A 718 -33.80 -0.82 -37.87
CA PRO A 718 -34.72 -1.37 -36.86
C PRO A 718 -34.91 -2.90 -36.93
N SER A 719 -35.77 -3.44 -36.05
CA SER A 719 -35.92 -4.87 -35.72
C SER A 719 -36.88 -5.66 -36.63
N GLN A 720 -36.75 -7.00 -36.56
CA GLN A 720 -37.13 -7.99 -37.58
C GLN A 720 -38.63 -8.24 -37.85
N GLU A 721 -39.58 -7.78 -37.03
CA GLU A 721 -41.03 -7.92 -37.35
C GLU A 721 -41.55 -6.77 -38.23
N GLN A 722 -40.97 -5.57 -38.09
CA GLN A 722 -41.23 -4.41 -38.95
C GLN A 722 -40.78 -4.68 -40.40
N SER A 723 -39.64 -5.37 -40.55
CA SER A 723 -39.09 -5.80 -41.84
C SER A 723 -40.06 -6.62 -42.70
N ASN A 724 -40.94 -7.44 -42.11
CA ASN A 724 -41.82 -8.32 -42.88
C ASN A 724 -43.13 -7.65 -43.34
N GLN A 725 -43.63 -6.64 -42.62
CA GLN A 725 -44.78 -5.85 -43.05
C GLN A 725 -44.36 -4.74 -44.02
N ASP A 726 -43.20 -4.12 -43.78
CA ASP A 726 -42.62 -3.11 -44.67
C ASP A 726 -42.28 -3.71 -46.04
N GLU A 727 -41.76 -4.95 -46.09
CA GLU A 727 -41.53 -5.68 -47.36
C GLU A 727 -42.83 -6.00 -48.11
N ALA A 728 -43.93 -6.30 -47.41
CA ALA A 728 -45.21 -6.58 -48.06
C ALA A 728 -45.81 -5.32 -48.73
N ILE A 729 -45.72 -4.17 -48.05
CA ILE A 729 -46.15 -2.86 -48.58
C ILE A 729 -45.21 -2.42 -49.72
N LEU A 730 -43.89 -2.64 -49.58
CA LEU A 730 -42.92 -2.33 -50.64
C LEU A 730 -43.17 -3.15 -51.91
N ASN A 731 -43.50 -4.44 -51.76
CA ASN A 731 -43.79 -5.32 -52.89
C ASN A 731 -45.10 -4.94 -53.60
N GLN A 732 -46.12 -4.47 -52.88
CA GLN A 732 -47.37 -3.95 -53.46
C GLN A 732 -47.19 -2.59 -54.15
N LEU A 733 -46.28 -1.75 -53.65
CA LEU A 733 -45.85 -0.51 -54.30
C LEU A 733 -45.07 -0.78 -55.60
N GLN A 734 -44.17 -1.77 -55.58
CA GLN A 734 -43.38 -2.16 -56.75
C GLN A 734 -44.22 -2.88 -57.82
N SER A 735 -45.30 -3.58 -57.44
CA SER A 735 -46.26 -4.16 -58.38
C SER A 735 -47.28 -3.15 -58.93
N GLY A 736 -47.34 -1.94 -58.34
CA GLY A 736 -48.25 -0.85 -58.73
C GLY A 736 -49.69 -1.01 -58.22
N GLU A 737 -49.92 -1.91 -57.26
CA GLU A 737 -51.25 -2.14 -56.66
C GLU A 737 -51.67 -1.05 -55.66
N VAL A 738 -50.71 -0.33 -55.07
CA VAL A 738 -50.97 0.74 -54.07
C VAL A 738 -50.16 1.99 -54.42
N SER A 739 -50.78 3.17 -54.28
CA SER A 739 -50.11 4.46 -54.53
C SER A 739 -49.19 4.86 -53.37
N LEU A 740 -48.21 5.72 -53.66
CA LEU A 740 -47.20 6.13 -52.67
C LEU A 740 -47.81 6.88 -51.47
N GLU A 741 -48.87 7.66 -51.69
CA GLU A 741 -49.59 8.37 -50.61
C GLU A 741 -50.40 7.40 -49.72
N ASP A 742 -51.00 6.35 -50.29
CA ASP A 742 -51.79 5.37 -49.53
C ASP A 742 -50.90 4.45 -48.67
N ALA A 743 -49.71 4.12 -49.16
CA ALA A 743 -48.72 3.31 -48.43
C ALA A 743 -48.14 4.04 -47.21
N GLU A 744 -47.90 5.36 -47.34
CA GLU A 744 -47.45 6.20 -46.22
C GLU A 744 -48.50 6.26 -45.10
N GLN A 745 -49.78 6.29 -45.46
CA GLN A 745 -50.88 6.33 -44.48
C GLN A 745 -51.04 5.00 -43.73
N LEU A 746 -50.86 3.87 -44.42
CA LEU A 746 -50.86 2.51 -43.83
C LEU A 746 -49.71 2.29 -42.83
N LEU A 747 -48.52 2.78 -43.14
CA LEU A 747 -47.35 2.72 -42.24
C LEU A 747 -47.56 3.52 -40.95
N LEU A 748 -48.25 4.65 -41.05
CA LEU A 748 -48.60 5.50 -39.91
C LEU A 748 -49.62 4.84 -38.96
N GLU A 749 -50.58 4.08 -39.49
CA GLU A 749 -51.55 3.33 -38.68
C GLU A 749 -50.93 2.13 -37.95
N ILE A 750 -49.91 1.49 -38.53
CA ILE A 750 -49.18 0.37 -37.91
C ILE A 750 -48.39 0.87 -36.69
N GLN A 751 -47.69 2.00 -36.83
CA GLN A 751 -46.93 2.62 -35.73
C GLN A 751 -47.81 3.08 -34.55
N GLN A 752 -49.06 3.46 -34.82
CA GLN A 752 -50.00 3.88 -33.77
C GLN A 752 -50.70 2.71 -33.06
N LYS A 753 -50.78 1.52 -33.67
CA LYS A 753 -51.37 0.31 -33.03
C LYS A 753 -50.36 -0.42 -32.12
N GLU A 754 -49.07 -0.36 -32.41
CA GLU A 754 -48.03 -1.02 -31.59
C GLU A 754 -47.79 -0.33 -30.24
N SER A 755 -48.14 0.96 -30.11
CA SER A 755 -47.98 1.72 -28.87
C SER A 755 -49.05 1.45 -27.80
N VAL A 756 -50.09 0.67 -28.10
CA VAL A 756 -51.25 0.46 -27.17
C VAL A 756 -51.30 -0.95 -26.55
N THR A 757 -50.53 -1.93 -27.04
CA THR A 757 -50.74 -3.36 -26.68
C THR A 757 -49.68 -4.00 -25.76
N ALA A 758 -48.72 -3.23 -25.22
CA ALA A 758 -47.78 -3.72 -24.22
C ALA A 758 -48.23 -3.37 -22.79
N GLN A 759 -49.29 -4.02 -22.31
CA GLN A 759 -49.60 -4.05 -20.88
C GLN A 759 -48.78 -5.16 -20.18
N SER A 760 -47.77 -4.70 -19.44
CA SER A 760 -47.02 -5.27 -18.30
C SER A 760 -47.33 -6.71 -17.84
N ILE A 761 -46.36 -7.61 -18.10
CA ILE A 761 -45.89 -8.56 -17.08
C ILE A 761 -44.64 -7.89 -16.46
N PRO A 762 -44.52 -7.74 -15.13
CA PRO A 762 -43.45 -6.94 -14.55
C PRO A 762 -42.09 -7.63 -14.75
N GLU A 763 -41.28 -7.10 -15.66
CA GLU A 763 -39.83 -7.28 -15.66
C GLU A 763 -39.30 -6.70 -14.33
N GLN A 764 -38.67 -7.51 -13.50
CA GLN A 764 -37.81 -7.00 -12.45
C GLN A 764 -36.60 -6.34 -13.12
N LYS A 765 -36.69 -5.03 -13.35
CA LYS A 765 -35.53 -4.15 -13.45
C LYS A 765 -34.66 -4.46 -12.23
N ILE A 766 -33.45 -4.97 -12.43
CA ILE A 766 -32.43 -4.85 -11.40
C ILE A 766 -32.10 -3.37 -11.34
N THR A 767 -32.57 -2.69 -10.31
CA THR A 767 -32.35 -1.26 -10.08
C THR A 767 -31.09 -1.09 -9.23
N ASP A 768 -30.14 -0.25 -9.66
CA ASP A 768 -28.97 0.19 -8.85
C ASP A 768 -29.37 1.17 -7.72
N ASP A 769 -30.64 1.13 -7.33
CA ASP A 769 -31.26 2.02 -6.38
C ASP A 769 -30.83 1.66 -4.95
N ILE A 770 -30.60 2.67 -4.12
CA ILE A 770 -30.14 2.51 -2.74
C ILE A 770 -31.21 3.09 -1.82
N ALA A 771 -31.82 2.24 -1.00
CA ALA A 771 -32.79 2.67 0.00
C ALA A 771 -32.10 3.25 1.23
N ILE A 772 -32.67 4.34 1.75
CA ILE A 772 -32.44 4.81 3.12
C ILE A 772 -33.40 4.04 4.03
N ILE A 773 -32.85 3.15 4.84
CA ILE A 773 -33.62 2.24 5.69
C ILE A 773 -33.65 2.63 7.17
N GLY A 774 -32.80 3.58 7.58
CA GLY A 774 -32.78 4.14 8.93
C GLY A 774 -32.20 5.54 8.93
N ILE A 775 -32.72 6.39 9.80
CA ILE A 775 -32.29 7.79 9.93
C ILE A 775 -32.12 8.18 11.40
N SER A 776 -31.06 8.92 11.69
CA SER A 776 -30.92 9.64 12.96
C SER A 776 -30.23 10.97 12.74
N CYS A 777 -30.61 11.98 13.52
CA CYS A 777 -29.93 13.26 13.48
C CYS A 777 -30.13 14.05 14.76
N ARG A 778 -29.18 14.95 15.03
CA ARG A 778 -29.24 15.94 16.09
C ARG A 778 -28.90 17.30 15.50
N TYR A 779 -29.79 18.27 15.67
CA TYR A 779 -29.63 19.63 15.15
C TYR A 779 -30.01 20.66 16.23
N PRO A 780 -29.57 21.92 16.11
CA PRO A 780 -29.94 22.97 17.06
C PRO A 780 -31.46 23.08 17.23
N GLY A 781 -31.94 22.93 18.47
CA GLY A 781 -33.37 22.91 18.81
C GLY A 781 -34.12 21.61 18.47
N ALA A 782 -33.43 20.54 18.05
CA ALA A 782 -34.04 19.25 17.72
C ALA A 782 -33.15 18.07 18.14
N LYS A 783 -33.68 17.20 19.02
CA LYS A 783 -32.94 16.04 19.55
C LYS A 783 -32.98 14.81 18.64
N ASN A 784 -33.86 14.81 17.66
CA ASN A 784 -34.09 13.71 16.72
C ASN A 784 -34.68 14.24 15.40
N TRP A 785 -34.78 13.38 14.39
CA TRP A 785 -35.26 13.74 13.05
C TRP A 785 -36.72 14.19 13.02
N LYS A 786 -37.56 13.72 13.95
CA LYS A 786 -38.99 14.10 14.01
C LYS A 786 -39.14 15.54 14.50
N GLU A 787 -38.44 15.89 15.57
CA GLU A 787 -38.39 17.28 16.05
C GLU A 787 -37.78 18.21 15.00
N PHE A 788 -36.74 17.77 14.30
CA PHE A 788 -36.14 18.57 13.22
C PHE A 788 -37.14 18.83 12.08
N TRP A 789 -37.90 17.80 11.69
CA TRP A 789 -38.96 17.94 10.69
C TRP A 789 -40.05 18.93 11.12
N GLU A 790 -40.50 18.86 12.37
CA GLU A 790 -41.48 19.81 12.92
C GLU A 790 -40.93 21.24 12.96
N ASN A 791 -39.67 21.42 13.37
CA ASN A 791 -39.00 22.72 13.35
C ASN A 791 -38.93 23.32 11.94
N LEU A 792 -38.59 22.52 10.93
CA LEU A 792 -38.56 22.97 9.53
C LEU A 792 -39.96 23.38 9.04
N LYS A 793 -40.98 22.59 9.37
CA LYS A 793 -42.38 22.87 8.99
C LYS A 793 -42.91 24.15 9.65
N ASP A 794 -42.54 24.38 10.90
CA ASP A 794 -43.01 25.53 11.69
C ASP A 794 -42.13 26.77 11.53
N GLY A 795 -41.02 26.67 10.77
CA GLY A 795 -40.10 27.78 10.50
C GLY A 795 -39.32 28.23 11.74
N VAL A 796 -38.96 27.30 12.62
CA VAL A 796 -38.23 27.59 13.86
C VAL A 796 -36.80 28.03 13.55
N ASP A 797 -36.41 29.20 14.06
CA ASP A 797 -35.05 29.72 14.01
C ASP A 797 -34.30 29.37 15.30
N SER A 798 -33.31 28.48 15.19
CA SER A 798 -32.50 27.98 16.31
C SER A 798 -31.18 28.74 16.50
N VAL A 799 -31.00 29.89 15.86
CA VAL A 799 -29.79 30.71 16.01
C VAL A 799 -29.83 31.48 17.34
N THR A 800 -28.77 31.37 18.13
CA THR A 800 -28.66 32.01 19.45
C THR A 800 -27.27 32.60 19.68
N GLU A 801 -27.08 33.34 20.77
CA GLU A 801 -25.73 33.51 21.35
C GLU A 801 -25.22 32.17 21.92
N PRO A 802 -23.91 31.98 22.13
CA PRO A 802 -23.37 30.76 22.74
C PRO A 802 -24.04 30.47 24.09
N PRO A 803 -24.49 29.22 24.34
CA PRO A 803 -25.12 28.87 25.60
C PRO A 803 -24.10 28.87 26.75
N PRO A 804 -24.56 28.90 28.03
CA PRO A 804 -23.67 28.87 29.18
C PRO A 804 -22.64 27.72 29.12
N GLY A 805 -21.38 28.01 29.43
CA GLY A 805 -20.27 27.05 29.34
C GLY A 805 -19.64 26.92 27.94
N ARG A 806 -20.20 27.59 26.91
CA ARG A 806 -19.64 27.64 25.55
C ARG A 806 -19.07 29.04 25.27
N TRP A 807 -17.83 29.09 24.78
CA TRP A 807 -17.13 30.31 24.38
C TRP A 807 -17.13 31.42 25.46
N GLU A 808 -16.77 31.05 26.69
CA GLU A 808 -16.75 31.96 27.83
C GLU A 808 -15.78 33.15 27.62
N GLY A 809 -16.23 34.34 28.02
CA GLY A 809 -15.55 35.60 27.72
C GLY A 809 -16.04 36.23 26.41
N ARG A 810 -15.72 37.51 26.19
CA ARG A 810 -16.12 38.25 24.97
C ARG A 810 -14.93 38.83 24.19
N SER A 811 -13.71 38.38 24.48
CA SER A 811 -12.50 38.82 23.76
C SER A 811 -12.47 38.38 22.29
N TRP A 812 -13.29 37.39 21.92
CA TRP A 812 -13.41 36.89 20.55
C TRP A 812 -14.42 37.69 19.70
N TYR A 813 -15.17 38.65 20.27
CA TYR A 813 -16.20 39.40 19.54
C TYR A 813 -15.88 40.90 19.49
N HIS A 814 -16.10 41.51 18.32
CA HIS A 814 -16.13 42.96 18.17
C HIS A 814 -17.16 43.36 17.10
N SER A 815 -17.85 44.48 17.27
CA SER A 815 -18.90 44.90 16.33
C SER A 815 -18.37 45.43 14.99
N ASP A 816 -17.09 45.82 14.94
CA ASP A 816 -16.39 46.22 13.71
C ASP A 816 -15.91 44.96 12.97
N PRO A 817 -16.40 44.70 11.73
CA PRO A 817 -15.99 43.55 10.93
C PRO A 817 -14.49 43.51 10.60
N GLU A 818 -13.82 44.66 10.60
CA GLU A 818 -12.39 44.77 10.29
C GLU A 818 -11.49 44.63 11.52
N HIS A 819 -12.07 44.46 12.72
CA HIS A 819 -11.27 44.36 13.94
C HIS A 819 -10.49 43.03 13.96
N PRO A 820 -9.14 43.07 13.97
CA PRO A 820 -8.32 41.87 13.85
C PRO A 820 -8.55 40.87 14.98
N GLY A 821 -8.62 39.58 14.63
CA GLY A 821 -8.70 38.49 15.60
C GLY A 821 -10.02 38.41 16.38
N THR A 822 -11.09 39.00 15.85
CA THR A 822 -12.44 38.95 16.44
C THR A 822 -13.50 38.58 15.41
N ALA A 823 -14.64 38.10 15.88
CA ALA A 823 -15.83 37.83 15.08
C ALA A 823 -16.76 39.05 15.07
N CYS A 824 -17.33 39.34 13.90
CA CYS A 824 -18.28 40.46 13.71
C CYS A 824 -19.68 40.18 14.26
N SER A 825 -19.98 38.91 14.56
CA SER A 825 -21.29 38.43 15.02
C SER A 825 -21.16 37.50 16.21
N LYS A 826 -22.14 37.60 17.13
CA LYS A 826 -22.25 36.75 18.32
C LYS A 826 -23.11 35.51 18.09
N TYR A 827 -23.74 35.41 16.94
CA TYR A 827 -24.80 34.43 16.70
C TYR A 827 -24.28 33.22 15.93
N ALA A 828 -24.70 32.04 16.37
CA ALA A 828 -24.49 30.76 15.72
C ALA A 828 -25.57 29.78 16.19
N ALA A 829 -25.66 28.60 15.58
CA ALA A 829 -26.59 27.55 16.00
C ALA A 829 -25.83 26.43 16.72
N PHE A 830 -26.24 26.09 17.94
CA PHE A 830 -25.50 25.19 18.83
C PHE A 830 -26.29 23.91 19.12
N LEU A 831 -25.57 22.79 19.22
CA LEU A 831 -26.10 21.55 19.74
C LEU A 831 -26.17 21.60 21.28
N ASP A 832 -27.24 21.03 21.82
CA ASP A 832 -27.39 20.79 23.25
C ASP A 832 -26.58 19.56 23.68
N ASP A 833 -26.21 19.53 24.98
CA ASP A 833 -25.67 18.35 25.65
C ASP A 833 -24.42 17.72 24.98
N ILE A 834 -23.59 18.51 24.28
CA ILE A 834 -22.37 18.01 23.60
C ILE A 834 -21.31 17.45 24.56
N ASP A 835 -21.44 17.73 25.86
CA ASP A 835 -20.61 17.21 26.93
C ASP A 835 -21.15 15.89 27.52
N LYS A 836 -22.38 15.51 27.19
CA LYS A 836 -23.03 14.27 27.66
C LYS A 836 -22.75 13.11 26.70
N PHE A 837 -22.54 11.93 27.26
CA PHE A 837 -22.29 10.68 26.53
C PHE A 837 -22.46 9.52 27.52
N ASP A 838 -22.96 8.37 27.08
CA ASP A 838 -22.98 7.13 27.88
C ASP A 838 -21.77 6.25 27.51
N PRO A 839 -20.60 6.45 28.14
CA PRO A 839 -19.39 5.75 27.72
C PRO A 839 -19.44 4.25 28.02
N LEU A 840 -20.11 3.84 29.09
CA LEU A 840 -20.13 2.44 29.51
C LEU A 840 -20.96 1.59 28.57
N PHE A 841 -22.06 2.14 28.04
CA PHE A 841 -22.84 1.49 26.98
C PHE A 841 -21.97 1.16 25.76
N PHE A 842 -21.11 2.09 25.34
CA PHE A 842 -20.19 1.92 24.22
C PHE A 842 -18.87 1.23 24.57
N GLN A 843 -18.74 0.62 25.76
CA GLN A 843 -17.53 -0.04 26.24
C GLN A 843 -16.29 0.88 26.29
N ILE A 844 -16.52 2.17 26.53
CA ILE A 844 -15.50 3.21 26.68
C ILE A 844 -15.40 3.53 28.18
N SER A 845 -14.18 3.64 28.71
CA SER A 845 -14.01 4.04 30.11
C SER A 845 -14.32 5.53 30.29
N PRO A 846 -14.86 5.98 31.44
CA PRO A 846 -15.15 7.40 31.67
C PRO A 846 -13.93 8.32 31.46
N GLY A 847 -12.74 7.89 31.89
CA GLY A 847 -11.50 8.65 31.69
C GLY A 847 -11.01 8.68 30.24
N GLU A 848 -11.37 7.70 29.41
CA GLU A 848 -11.17 7.80 27.97
C GLU A 848 -12.18 8.76 27.34
N ALA A 849 -13.45 8.68 27.75
CA ALA A 849 -14.53 9.50 27.20
C ALA A 849 -14.28 11.01 27.35
N GLU A 850 -13.67 11.43 28.47
CA GLU A 850 -13.23 12.82 28.69
C GLU A 850 -12.23 13.31 27.62
N LEU A 851 -11.48 12.40 27.00
CA LEU A 851 -10.44 12.70 26.02
C LEU A 851 -10.90 12.47 24.58
N ILE A 852 -12.07 11.86 24.38
CA ILE A 852 -12.71 11.70 23.07
C ILE A 852 -13.44 12.98 22.72
N GLU A 853 -13.18 13.52 21.53
CA GLU A 853 -13.88 14.71 21.05
C GLU A 853 -15.39 14.49 20.93
N PRO A 854 -16.22 15.52 21.19
CA PRO A 854 -17.68 15.42 21.07
C PRO A 854 -18.17 14.87 19.73
N GLN A 855 -17.49 15.18 18.62
CA GLN A 855 -17.88 14.69 17.29
C GLN A 855 -17.90 13.16 17.22
N GLN A 856 -16.91 12.49 17.80
CA GLN A 856 -16.84 11.04 17.84
C GLN A 856 -17.92 10.43 18.73
N ARG A 857 -18.21 11.07 19.87
CA ARG A 857 -19.22 10.61 20.83
C ARG A 857 -20.63 10.72 20.24
N ILE A 858 -20.97 11.89 19.72
CA ILE A 858 -22.29 12.17 19.16
C ILE A 858 -22.54 11.29 17.93
N PHE A 859 -21.60 11.22 16.98
CA PHE A 859 -21.82 10.42 15.78
C PHE A 859 -21.91 8.91 16.07
N LEU A 860 -21.21 8.42 17.11
CA LEU A 860 -21.37 7.03 17.57
C LEU A 860 -22.78 6.75 18.10
N GLU A 861 -23.36 7.66 18.89
CA GLU A 861 -24.75 7.58 19.33
C GLU A 861 -25.72 7.63 18.14
N GLU A 862 -25.55 8.59 17.23
CA GLU A 862 -26.46 8.76 16.09
C GLU A 862 -26.36 7.60 15.07
N ALA A 863 -25.17 7.01 14.88
CA ALA A 863 -25.02 5.80 14.08
C ALA A 863 -25.76 4.61 14.72
N TYR A 864 -25.71 4.50 16.05
CA TYR A 864 -26.45 3.48 16.79
C TYR A 864 -27.97 3.69 16.67
N HIS A 865 -28.45 4.92 16.88
CA HIS A 865 -29.87 5.26 16.71
C HIS A 865 -30.37 5.04 15.29
N ALA A 866 -29.55 5.28 14.25
CA ALA A 866 -29.94 5.01 12.87
C ALA A 866 -30.14 3.50 12.61
N ILE A 867 -29.38 2.64 13.30
CA ILE A 867 -29.57 1.18 13.26
C ILE A 867 -30.85 0.78 14.01
N GLU A 868 -31.12 1.38 15.17
CA GLU A 868 -32.36 1.15 15.93
C GLU A 868 -33.60 1.58 15.15
N ASP A 869 -33.55 2.74 14.49
CA ASP A 869 -34.62 3.27 13.65
C ASP A 869 -34.91 2.34 12.45
N ALA A 870 -33.86 1.72 11.88
CA ALA A 870 -34.01 0.68 10.86
C ALA A 870 -34.58 -0.65 11.37
N GLY A 871 -34.75 -0.81 12.69
CA GLY A 871 -35.34 -2.01 13.29
C GLY A 871 -34.38 -3.20 13.41
N TYR A 872 -33.07 -2.99 13.27
CA TYR A 872 -32.08 -4.06 13.39
C TYR A 872 -31.50 -4.16 14.81
N ALA A 873 -31.29 -5.39 15.28
CA ALA A 873 -30.50 -5.62 16.48
C ALA A 873 -29.01 -5.31 16.19
N PRO A 874 -28.29 -4.54 17.02
CA PRO A 874 -26.89 -4.21 16.80
C PRO A 874 -25.97 -5.44 16.66
N ASP A 875 -26.24 -6.50 17.44
CA ASP A 875 -25.50 -7.76 17.35
C ASP A 875 -25.65 -8.46 15.98
N SER A 876 -26.69 -8.14 15.22
CA SER A 876 -26.89 -8.68 13.87
C SER A 876 -25.90 -8.13 12.84
N PHE A 877 -25.12 -7.11 13.21
CA PHE A 877 -24.07 -6.52 12.37
C PHE A 877 -22.68 -7.12 12.63
N LYS A 878 -22.50 -7.94 13.67
CA LYS A 878 -21.19 -8.54 13.95
C LYS A 878 -20.71 -9.38 12.77
N GLY A 879 -19.52 -9.07 12.26
CA GLY A 879 -18.92 -9.75 11.11
C GLY A 879 -19.51 -9.39 9.75
N LYS A 880 -20.54 -8.52 9.69
CA LYS A 880 -21.17 -8.09 8.44
C LYS A 880 -20.27 -7.17 7.63
N HIS A 881 -20.42 -7.20 6.31
CA HIS A 881 -19.76 -6.25 5.40
C HIS A 881 -20.52 -4.91 5.43
N CYS A 882 -20.61 -4.32 6.62
CA CYS A 882 -21.20 -3.00 6.80
C CYS A 882 -20.12 -1.93 6.67
N GLY A 883 -20.25 -1.05 5.69
CA GLY A 883 -19.38 0.11 5.55
C GLY A 883 -19.73 1.23 6.53
N VAL A 884 -18.78 2.08 6.87
CA VAL A 884 -18.95 3.27 7.72
C VAL A 884 -18.23 4.45 7.08
N PHE A 885 -19.00 5.44 6.62
CA PHE A 885 -18.51 6.59 5.89
C PHE A 885 -18.96 7.87 6.58
N VAL A 886 -18.02 8.65 7.12
CA VAL A 886 -18.38 9.82 7.93
C VAL A 886 -17.68 11.08 7.46
N GLY A 887 -18.48 12.08 7.08
CA GLY A 887 -18.03 13.42 6.76
C GLY A 887 -17.83 14.25 8.02
N ALA A 888 -16.60 14.68 8.29
CA ALA A 888 -16.30 15.55 9.43
C ALA A 888 -15.03 16.37 9.16
N ALA A 889 -14.91 17.51 9.85
CA ALA A 889 -13.71 18.32 9.84
C ALA A 889 -12.90 18.08 11.12
N SER A 890 -11.60 18.37 11.05
CA SER A 890 -10.72 18.30 12.23
C SER A 890 -11.23 19.24 13.35
N SER A 891 -11.50 18.70 14.55
CA SER A 891 -11.97 19.49 15.70
C SER A 891 -10.85 20.30 16.36
N ASP A 892 -11.24 21.41 16.96
CA ASP A 892 -10.43 22.22 17.88
C ASP A 892 -10.35 21.63 19.31
N TYR A 893 -10.91 20.45 19.57
CA TYR A 893 -10.86 19.80 20.89
C TYR A 893 -9.43 19.58 21.40
N ILE A 894 -8.47 19.31 20.52
CA ILE A 894 -7.07 19.15 20.92
C ILE A 894 -6.50 20.42 21.57
N LYS A 895 -6.95 21.61 21.15
CA LYS A 895 -6.58 22.88 21.79
C LYS A 895 -7.22 22.99 23.16
N PHE A 896 -8.49 22.60 23.29
CA PHE A 896 -9.20 22.57 24.58
C PHE A 896 -8.50 21.65 25.59
N LEU A 897 -8.10 20.45 25.16
CA LEU A 897 -7.35 19.49 25.98
C LEU A 897 -5.95 20.03 26.33
N SER A 898 -5.26 20.67 25.38
CA SER A 898 -3.94 21.28 25.61
C SER A 898 -4.02 22.39 26.67
N ASN A 899 -5.01 23.27 26.58
CA ASN A 899 -5.23 24.34 27.56
C ASN A 899 -5.59 23.81 28.95
N SER A 900 -6.19 22.62 29.01
CA SER A 900 -6.52 21.92 30.26
C SER A 900 -5.36 21.08 30.83
N GLY A 901 -4.17 21.12 30.20
CA GLY A 901 -3.00 20.33 30.61
C GLY A 901 -3.06 18.84 30.21
N LEU A 902 -4.06 18.44 29.45
CA LEU A 902 -4.31 17.06 29.02
C LEU A 902 -3.81 16.77 27.60
N GLY A 903 -3.31 17.76 26.86
CA GLY A 903 -2.92 17.63 25.45
C GLY A 903 -1.82 16.59 25.16
N HIS A 904 -1.05 16.18 26.17
CA HIS A 904 -0.03 15.12 26.06
C HIS A 904 -0.50 13.75 26.56
N HIS A 905 -1.76 13.61 26.96
CA HIS A 905 -2.27 12.34 27.44
C HIS A 905 -2.33 11.32 26.28
N ARG A 906 -1.88 10.09 26.53
CA ARG A 906 -1.73 9.03 25.49
C ARG A 906 -3.01 8.74 24.68
N LEU A 907 -4.19 8.94 25.28
CA LEU A 907 -5.48 8.70 24.63
C LEU A 907 -5.96 9.86 23.77
N VAL A 908 -5.30 11.03 23.82
CA VAL A 908 -5.64 12.19 22.98
C VAL A 908 -5.52 11.82 21.51
N LEU A 909 -4.47 11.09 21.12
CA LEU A 909 -4.26 10.67 19.74
C LEU A 909 -5.48 9.92 19.18
N SER A 910 -5.99 8.93 19.92
CA SER A 910 -7.20 8.20 19.53
C SER A 910 -8.49 9.00 19.74
N GLY A 911 -8.49 9.94 20.68
CA GLY A 911 -9.66 10.75 21.02
C GLY A 911 -9.92 11.92 20.08
N THR A 912 -8.93 12.35 19.29
CA THR A 912 -9.04 13.53 18.40
C THR A 912 -8.68 13.26 16.94
N MET A 913 -8.31 12.02 16.58
CA MET A 913 -7.96 11.68 15.20
C MET A 913 -9.22 11.42 14.37
N LEU A 914 -9.36 12.14 13.27
CA LEU A 914 -10.52 12.08 12.38
C LEU A 914 -10.84 10.67 11.87
N SER A 915 -9.82 9.85 11.55
CA SER A 915 -10.00 8.47 11.10
C SER A 915 -10.55 7.53 12.18
N VAL A 916 -10.43 7.89 13.46
CA VAL A 916 -10.96 7.09 14.58
C VAL A 916 -12.47 7.23 14.69
N LEU A 917 -13.05 8.32 14.19
CA LEU A 917 -14.49 8.57 14.20
C LEU A 917 -15.29 7.42 13.57
N PRO A 918 -15.10 7.05 12.29
CA PRO A 918 -15.75 5.87 11.71
C PRO A 918 -15.22 4.56 12.28
N ALA A 919 -13.93 4.50 12.64
CA ALA A 919 -13.30 3.25 13.12
C ALA A 919 -13.84 2.80 14.47
N ARG A 920 -14.25 3.73 15.34
CA ARG A 920 -14.82 3.42 16.65
C ARG A 920 -16.19 2.75 16.52
N ILE A 921 -16.99 3.18 15.54
CA ILE A 921 -18.29 2.58 15.22
C ILE A 921 -18.08 1.17 14.67
N ALA A 922 -17.18 1.03 13.70
CA ALA A 922 -16.84 -0.27 13.13
C ALA A 922 -16.26 -1.24 14.17
N TYR A 923 -15.45 -0.74 15.11
CA TYR A 923 -14.90 -1.53 16.20
C TYR A 923 -15.98 -1.97 17.19
N PHE A 924 -16.85 -1.05 17.63
CA PHE A 924 -17.92 -1.34 18.60
C PHE A 924 -18.92 -2.37 18.07
N LEU A 925 -19.30 -2.26 16.79
CA LEU A 925 -20.27 -3.15 16.14
C LEU A 925 -19.64 -4.38 15.46
N ASP A 926 -18.31 -4.52 15.48
CA ASP A 926 -17.53 -5.58 14.80
C ASP A 926 -17.76 -5.66 13.28
N LEU A 927 -17.81 -4.51 12.60
CA LEU A 927 -18.09 -4.40 11.16
C LEU A 927 -16.86 -4.74 10.32
N LYS A 928 -17.09 -5.27 9.11
CA LYS A 928 -16.05 -5.73 8.16
C LYS A 928 -16.07 -5.00 6.81
N GLY A 929 -16.94 -4.01 6.63
CA GLY A 929 -16.94 -3.16 5.44
C GLY A 929 -15.90 -2.03 5.52
N PRO A 930 -15.81 -1.18 4.49
CA PRO A 930 -14.90 -0.04 4.47
C PRO A 930 -15.17 0.94 5.62
N VAL A 931 -14.11 1.54 6.15
CA VAL A 931 -14.17 2.48 7.28
C VAL A 931 -13.45 3.76 6.85
N VAL A 932 -14.23 4.81 6.55
CA VAL A 932 -13.72 5.99 5.86
C VAL A 932 -14.18 7.26 6.55
N ALA A 933 -13.22 8.12 6.88
CA ALA A 933 -13.49 9.49 7.26
C ALA A 933 -13.26 10.39 6.04
N VAL A 934 -14.18 11.31 5.80
CA VAL A 934 -14.19 12.18 4.62
C VAL A 934 -14.09 13.64 5.06
N GLU A 935 -13.07 14.33 4.57
CA GLU A 935 -12.92 15.78 4.74
C GLU A 935 -12.86 16.42 3.34
N ALA A 936 -14.02 16.86 2.87
CA ALA A 936 -14.20 17.59 1.61
C ALA A 936 -14.77 19.00 1.88
N ALA A 937 -14.36 19.60 3.00
CA ALA A 937 -14.93 20.84 3.53
C ALA A 937 -16.47 20.75 3.66
N CYS A 938 -17.22 21.69 3.06
CA CYS A 938 -18.68 21.80 3.22
C CYS A 938 -19.47 20.64 2.57
N SER A 939 -18.87 19.85 1.67
CA SER A 939 -19.54 18.72 1.01
C SER A 939 -19.24 17.36 1.64
N SER A 940 -18.51 17.33 2.79
CA SER A 940 -18.02 16.10 3.41
C SER A 940 -19.09 15.03 3.63
N SER A 941 -20.26 15.39 4.17
CA SER A 941 -21.36 14.45 4.42
C SER A 941 -21.95 13.88 3.13
N LEU A 942 -22.12 14.71 2.10
CA LEU A 942 -22.63 14.28 0.80
C LEU A 942 -21.64 13.35 0.09
N VAL A 943 -20.35 13.65 0.17
CA VAL A 943 -19.29 12.77 -0.35
C VAL A 943 -19.27 11.44 0.41
N ALA A 944 -19.46 11.44 1.73
CA ALA A 944 -19.55 10.22 2.52
C ALA A 944 -20.75 9.35 2.12
N VAL A 945 -21.93 9.95 1.93
CA VAL A 945 -23.13 9.26 1.41
C VAL A 945 -22.89 8.71 0.01
N HIS A 946 -22.29 9.51 -0.89
CA HIS A 946 -21.95 9.06 -2.23
C HIS A 946 -21.01 7.85 -2.20
N GLN A 947 -19.95 7.89 -1.40
CA GLN A 947 -19.00 6.78 -1.25
C GLN A 947 -19.66 5.53 -0.65
N ALA A 948 -20.59 5.69 0.30
CA ALA A 948 -21.35 4.58 0.86
C ALA A 948 -22.26 3.92 -0.20
N CYS A 949 -22.97 4.72 -1.00
CA CYS A 949 -23.77 4.22 -2.12
C CYS A 949 -22.91 3.46 -3.13
N GLU A 950 -21.75 4.01 -3.50
CA GLU A 950 -20.81 3.35 -4.42
C GLU A 950 -20.26 2.04 -3.85
N SER A 951 -19.90 2.02 -2.56
CA SER A 951 -19.43 0.82 -1.88
C SER A 951 -20.50 -0.28 -1.85
N ILE A 952 -21.76 0.11 -1.62
CA ILE A 952 -22.89 -0.83 -1.72
C ILE A 952 -23.02 -1.34 -3.14
N LYS A 953 -23.04 -0.46 -4.15
CA LYS A 953 -23.19 -0.82 -5.57
C LYS A 953 -22.10 -1.78 -6.05
N ARG A 954 -20.86 -1.57 -5.63
CA ARG A 954 -19.69 -2.42 -5.94
C ARG A 954 -19.68 -3.75 -5.17
N GLY A 955 -20.53 -3.90 -4.16
CA GLY A 955 -20.59 -5.11 -3.33
C GLY A 955 -19.49 -5.20 -2.27
N GLU A 956 -18.76 -4.11 -2.03
CA GLU A 956 -17.81 -3.99 -0.91
C GLU A 956 -18.53 -3.88 0.43
N SER A 957 -19.73 -3.27 0.39
CA SER A 957 -20.66 -3.18 1.50
C SER A 957 -21.98 -3.85 1.13
N GLU A 958 -22.55 -4.65 2.02
CA GLU A 958 -23.93 -5.14 1.87
C GLU A 958 -24.95 -4.12 2.42
N ILE A 959 -24.50 -3.31 3.37
CA ILE A 959 -25.22 -2.26 4.08
C ILE A 959 -24.19 -1.21 4.48
N ALA A 960 -24.55 0.06 4.63
CA ALA A 960 -23.58 1.08 5.01
C ALA A 960 -24.19 2.16 5.92
N ILE A 961 -23.42 2.58 6.91
CA ILE A 961 -23.69 3.77 7.72
C ILE A 961 -23.00 4.94 7.03
N ALA A 962 -23.75 6.00 6.74
CA ALA A 962 -23.22 7.21 6.12
C ALA A 962 -23.73 8.46 6.82
N GLY A 963 -22.95 9.53 6.83
CA GLY A 963 -23.43 10.76 7.46
C GLY A 963 -22.36 11.83 7.62
N GLY A 964 -22.64 12.82 8.46
CA GLY A 964 -21.63 13.76 8.90
C GLY A 964 -21.94 14.47 10.21
N ILE A 965 -20.91 15.06 10.80
CA ILE A 965 -20.94 15.73 12.10
C ILE A 965 -20.06 16.98 12.06
N SER A 966 -20.51 18.04 12.71
CA SER A 966 -19.71 19.24 12.97
C SER A 966 -20.07 19.84 14.33
N THR A 967 -19.04 20.20 15.10
CA THR A 967 -19.16 20.94 16.37
C THR A 967 -18.12 22.05 16.45
N MET A 968 -18.44 23.17 17.09
CA MET A 968 -17.59 24.33 17.28
C MET A 968 -17.29 24.55 18.78
N LEU A 969 -16.22 23.94 19.28
CA LEU A 969 -15.94 23.93 20.73
C LEU A 969 -15.32 25.25 21.22
N THR A 970 -14.54 25.91 20.36
CA THR A 970 -13.97 27.24 20.58
C THR A 970 -14.49 28.24 19.55
N PRO A 971 -14.41 29.56 19.80
CA PRO A 971 -14.85 30.58 18.83
C PRO A 971 -13.88 30.74 17.65
N ASP A 972 -12.80 29.97 17.56
CA ASP A 972 -11.73 30.13 16.57
C ASP A 972 -12.26 30.13 15.13
N PHE A 973 -13.16 29.21 14.79
CA PHE A 973 -13.72 29.13 13.44
C PHE A 973 -14.63 30.34 13.13
N GLN A 974 -15.42 30.80 14.10
CA GLN A 974 -16.25 32.01 13.98
C GLN A 974 -15.37 33.26 13.76
N VAL A 975 -14.27 33.37 14.48
CA VAL A 975 -13.29 34.46 14.33
C VAL A 975 -12.64 34.39 12.94
N LEU A 976 -12.07 33.25 12.56
CA LEU A 976 -11.38 33.07 11.28
C LEU A 976 -12.30 33.36 10.10
N SER A 977 -13.51 32.79 10.09
CA SER A 977 -14.48 33.03 9.01
C SER A 977 -14.98 34.48 8.95
N SER A 978 -15.03 35.19 10.08
CA SER A 978 -15.34 36.63 10.09
C SER A 978 -14.23 37.46 9.43
N GLN A 979 -12.96 37.05 9.57
CA GLN A 979 -11.83 37.74 8.89
C GLN A 979 -11.87 37.57 7.37
N PHE A 980 -12.61 36.57 6.87
CA PHE A 980 -12.92 36.41 5.44
C PHE A 980 -14.22 37.12 5.02
N GLN A 981 -14.82 37.93 5.90
CA GLN A 981 -16.10 38.59 5.70
C GLN A 981 -17.24 37.64 5.32
N MET A 982 -17.16 36.37 5.74
CA MET A 982 -18.19 35.37 5.44
C MET A 982 -19.39 35.51 6.39
N VAL A 983 -19.14 35.88 7.65
CA VAL A 983 -20.14 35.83 8.72
C VAL A 983 -21.10 37.01 8.64
N SER A 984 -22.40 36.73 8.75
CA SER A 984 -23.46 37.74 8.80
C SER A 984 -23.42 38.52 10.13
N PRO A 985 -23.21 39.85 10.11
CA PRO A 985 -23.21 40.67 11.32
C PRO A 985 -24.55 40.65 12.07
N GLU A 986 -25.64 40.44 11.33
CA GLU A 986 -27.00 40.38 11.85
C GLU A 986 -27.35 39.01 12.46
N GLY A 987 -26.49 38.01 12.30
CA GLY A 987 -26.75 36.66 12.77
C GLY A 987 -27.88 35.97 12.01
N ARG A 988 -28.09 36.32 10.73
CA ARG A 988 -29.09 35.68 9.86
C ARG A 988 -28.56 35.38 8.48
N CYS A 989 -28.93 34.21 7.96
CA CYS A 989 -28.76 33.84 6.56
C CYS A 989 -29.94 34.37 5.75
N LYS A 990 -29.70 35.30 4.83
CA LYS A 990 -30.74 35.80 3.90
C LYS A 990 -30.46 35.30 2.48
N SER A 991 -30.44 33.98 2.31
CA SER A 991 -30.10 33.35 1.04
C SER A 991 -30.99 33.86 -0.10
N PHE A 992 -30.37 34.31 -1.19
CA PHE A 992 -31.03 34.90 -2.37
C PHE A 992 -31.77 36.23 -2.15
N ASP A 993 -31.67 36.84 -0.97
CA ASP A 993 -32.19 38.17 -0.70
C ASP A 993 -31.21 39.26 -1.17
N ALA A 994 -31.72 40.41 -1.60
CA ALA A 994 -30.89 41.57 -1.97
C ALA A 994 -30.12 42.14 -0.77
N GLU A 995 -30.62 41.92 0.46
CA GLU A 995 -29.99 42.34 1.71
C GLU A 995 -29.05 41.26 2.30
N ALA A 996 -28.67 40.23 1.53
CA ALA A 996 -27.76 39.19 1.99
C ALA A 996 -26.40 39.75 2.43
N SER A 997 -26.03 39.50 3.69
CA SER A 997 -24.85 40.08 4.35
C SER A 997 -23.87 39.03 4.88
N GLY A 998 -24.03 37.76 4.51
CA GLY A 998 -23.17 36.65 4.95
C GLY A 998 -23.94 35.42 5.41
N ILE A 999 -23.23 34.49 6.06
CA ILE A 999 -23.72 33.20 6.58
C ILE A 999 -23.66 33.17 8.12
N VAL A 1000 -24.47 32.30 8.71
CA VAL A 1000 -24.42 31.90 10.12
C VAL A 1000 -24.02 30.43 10.18
N TRP A 1001 -23.03 30.12 11.02
CA TRP A 1001 -22.58 28.75 11.21
C TRP A 1001 -23.42 28.01 12.23
N GLY A 1002 -23.56 26.69 12.03
CA GLY A 1002 -24.32 25.82 12.90
C GLY A 1002 -23.61 24.49 13.12
N GLU A 1003 -23.79 23.94 14.31
CA GLU A 1003 -23.43 22.56 14.65
C GLU A 1003 -24.51 21.59 14.15
N GLY A 1004 -24.17 20.31 13.99
CA GLY A 1004 -25.16 19.31 13.60
C GLY A 1004 -24.58 17.93 13.32
N CYS A 1005 -25.40 16.91 13.50
CA CYS A 1005 -25.09 15.51 13.22
C CYS A 1005 -26.22 14.87 12.42
N GLY A 1006 -25.89 14.14 11.36
CA GLY A 1006 -26.85 13.29 10.65
C GLY A 1006 -26.20 11.96 10.28
N ALA A 1007 -26.89 10.86 10.52
CA ALA A 1007 -26.50 9.50 10.18
C ALA A 1007 -27.66 8.78 9.49
N ILE A 1008 -27.36 8.04 8.44
CA ILE A 1008 -28.32 7.25 7.67
C ILE A 1008 -27.76 5.84 7.47
N LEU A 1009 -28.67 4.87 7.44
CA LEU A 1009 -28.37 3.48 7.11
C LEU A 1009 -28.86 3.18 5.71
N LEU A 1010 -27.95 2.73 4.85
CA LEU A 1010 -28.14 2.54 3.42
C LEU A 1010 -28.06 1.08 3.05
N LYS A 1011 -28.91 0.66 2.11
CA LYS A 1011 -28.96 -0.72 1.63
C LYS A 1011 -29.46 -0.75 0.19
N ARG A 1012 -29.14 -1.79 -0.59
CA ARG A 1012 -29.74 -1.95 -1.93
C ARG A 1012 -31.27 -1.99 -1.81
N TYR A 1013 -31.96 -1.24 -2.65
CA TYR A 1013 -33.42 -1.12 -2.61
C TYR A 1013 -34.10 -2.48 -2.68
N GLU A 1014 -33.70 -3.35 -3.60
CA GLU A 1014 -34.25 -4.70 -3.74
C GLU A 1014 -34.10 -5.54 -2.47
N GLN A 1015 -32.93 -5.48 -1.84
CA GLN A 1015 -32.67 -6.20 -0.59
C GLN A 1015 -33.47 -5.60 0.57
N ALA A 1016 -33.65 -4.27 0.58
CA ALA A 1016 -34.49 -3.59 1.57
C ALA A 1016 -35.97 -4.02 1.45
N VAL A 1017 -36.49 -4.11 0.22
CA VAL A 1017 -37.84 -4.63 -0.03
C VAL A 1017 -37.94 -6.11 0.38
N GLN A 1018 -36.94 -6.92 0.04
CA GLN A 1018 -36.91 -8.35 0.38
C GLN A 1018 -36.91 -8.58 1.90
N ASP A 1019 -36.13 -7.79 2.63
CA ASP A 1019 -35.98 -7.92 4.08
C ASP A 1019 -37.09 -7.17 4.85
N GLN A 1020 -38.04 -6.55 4.13
CA GLN A 1020 -39.16 -5.79 4.68
C GLN A 1020 -38.72 -4.60 5.54
N ASP A 1021 -37.63 -3.97 5.15
CA ASP A 1021 -37.12 -2.77 5.80
C ASP A 1021 -38.11 -1.60 5.62
N HIS A 1022 -38.12 -0.68 6.58
CA HIS A 1022 -38.79 0.59 6.41
C HIS A 1022 -37.97 1.48 5.46
N ILE A 1023 -38.56 2.00 4.38
CA ILE A 1023 -37.83 2.79 3.37
C ILE A 1023 -38.29 4.25 3.43
N TYR A 1024 -37.38 5.14 3.80
CA TYR A 1024 -37.64 6.59 3.86
C TYR A 1024 -37.48 7.29 2.51
N GLY A 1025 -36.57 6.78 1.67
CA GLY A 1025 -36.23 7.35 0.37
C GLY A 1025 -35.32 6.43 -0.43
N ILE A 1026 -35.15 6.73 -1.72
CA ILE A 1026 -34.36 5.99 -2.72
C ILE A 1026 -33.40 6.96 -3.41
#